data_AF-A0A0K2UP15-F1
#
_entry.id   AF-A0A0K2UP15-F1
#
_cell.length_a   1.000
_cell.length_b   1.000
_cell.length_c   1.000
_cell.angle_alpha   90.00
_cell.angle_beta   90.00
_cell.angle_gamma   90.00
#
_symmetry.space_group_name_H-M   'P 1'
#
loop_
_entity.id
_entity.type
_entity.pdbx_description
1 polymer ?
#
loop_
_entity_poly.entity_id
_entity_poly.type
_entity_poly.pdbx_seq_one_letter_code
_entity_poly.pdbx_strand_id
1 'polypeptide(L)'
;YTLQHGSVISMTRSQSYLVLPSWNSTSGGSFSFTFRTNEPNGLLFYNQGLKGASLDVFAIEILEGYLYLHLNLGPEALKIRASNQRLDDGTWHKIEIFLRSKSGTIKVNEDFQEFAIPGESNGLELLNSLYVGNIDHLDSKITPPPSIWSASLNKGFVGCLRDLEMNGNHIDLHHFVKHQDSGSILTSCHITPPKCTNRPCLNGGVCVDGWGRYICDCSLTGFNGPICGKAASILQFDGSQRLSISNPGEGATEAENIVLRFRTPKAHGFLFELRDNNGGNTADKLEFLLIDGKIEVFLKMGLTEKKLIAGNDLGDDKWHNIHFKRRGMILSLAIDGNAPILAEAYGSMSTLGHTVLNLASRLYYTESLTPFSGHMQQFIFNGREYFEMIRSGTLVSSYSLTGVFYDANDSDVYHDVTFLSHHTYMGLPQLKTYANIDLYFRLRTLETDGIIMFNAGRGQDFIAVELSNGHIHYVLNLGYGVINLRDNSPRKINDNKWHTVSIGRPSQFKHTLRVDTYHSSANSKGNESNLDLDGILFLGGVRKNMYSKLPSEIISTYGYQGCLACIELNGVAGDPINKALVPSNQVSKGCEEEARNSRNNYELSDIDTQYVGLNYHRKQQIQNHFRQQELDSSIISRCSCENDGICIEHGGSSPTCDCDLTSFSGPRCTEESVAYEWSNEPGLIRYNFPYDKRPDTRIDVLSLGIITPLNYAIIVRIDSASSNDFLEMQIEDGYIHILYNLGTEDIMISDKNILVNDGNYHVIKFTRSEANSTLQIDDHPTQFKYPIALRRQLTVFNSQSQIHVGGKWNPTSHKIEKSFQGIIAGLVYNGLRPLDLVANRDGGAKIHGRNVKIVENIPFDYRDTHSPLFRRDNQQGFKQMQMTNPSKYPDPGINDDLIYSKLECDEDEEKYYNPRCFAFEGSGDELITPVYTPPYNPLWKNRNTIQNCDDEEDCNTSTEGSGHSHDSTTKAFVYTTEPSPPTTWAPWETTSTPFEEMTQSKEKIVEVNEESSSQRPPIIYENYDTKYNVYDNEPEPKTPIYDTDRPRVTSAATSSTIMVISIILVAIIAIILIIFIVLRMRTRDEDRGYKVEESRTYQFDSTALVSSSNTTNNADLDEGEGGSLLGNTTSSNGFYARNLAVVKKPSSSSSSSKPIREWYV
;
A
#
# COMPACT_ATOMS: atom_id res chain seq x y z
N TYR A 1 54.19 -14.74 4.05
CA TYR A 1 53.63 -14.24 5.31
C TYR A 1 52.37 -13.45 5.02
N THR A 2 51.21 -14.12 5.09
CA THR A 2 49.88 -13.49 5.04
C THR A 2 49.25 -13.71 6.40
N LEU A 3 49.26 -12.68 7.25
CA LEU A 3 48.53 -12.73 8.52
C LEU A 3 47.04 -12.83 8.23
N GLN A 4 46.35 -13.72 8.94
CA GLN A 4 44.90 -13.77 8.95
C GLN A 4 44.38 -12.54 9.71
N HIS A 5 44.09 -11.46 9.00
CA HIS A 5 43.14 -10.47 9.50
C HIS A 5 41.79 -11.19 9.64
N GLY A 6 41.15 -11.09 10.81
CA GLY A 6 39.91 -11.78 11.09
C GLY A 6 38.80 -11.38 10.11
N SER A 7 37.85 -12.30 9.91
CA SER A 7 36.72 -12.18 8.99
C SER A 7 35.90 -10.91 9.27
N VAL A 8 36.24 -9.81 8.61
CA VAL A 8 35.62 -8.50 8.82
C VAL A 8 34.31 -8.40 8.07
N ILE A 9 33.25 -8.01 8.76
CA ILE A 9 31.94 -7.76 8.18
C ILE A 9 31.49 -6.31 8.42
N SER A 10 30.62 -5.79 7.58
CA SER A 10 29.90 -4.53 7.80
C SER A 10 28.39 -4.76 7.73
N MET A 11 27.71 -4.51 8.85
CA MET A 11 26.26 -4.30 8.88
C MET A 11 25.96 -2.94 8.22
N THR A 12 24.99 -2.90 7.30
CA THR A 12 24.69 -1.70 6.47
C THR A 12 23.25 -1.19 6.62
N ARG A 13 22.37 -1.95 7.28
CA ARG A 13 21.01 -1.53 7.68
C ARG A 13 20.75 -1.96 9.13
N SER A 14 19.92 -1.21 9.88
CA SER A 14 19.61 -1.54 11.28
C SER A 14 18.70 -2.77 11.44
N GLN A 15 18.17 -3.32 10.36
CA GLN A 15 17.42 -4.59 10.30
C GLN A 15 18.32 -5.80 10.01
N SER A 16 19.63 -5.60 9.80
CA SER A 16 20.58 -6.69 9.54
C SER A 16 20.76 -7.53 10.80
N TYR A 17 20.74 -8.85 10.67
CA TYR A 17 21.21 -9.74 11.71
C TYR A 17 21.93 -10.96 11.14
N LEU A 18 22.75 -11.58 11.98
CA LEU A 18 23.44 -12.84 11.74
C LEU A 18 23.21 -13.77 12.94
N VAL A 19 22.99 -15.05 12.68
CA VAL A 19 22.63 -16.06 13.68
C VAL A 19 23.80 -17.04 13.87
N LEU A 20 24.46 -16.93 15.02
CA LEU A 20 25.62 -17.75 15.40
C LEU A 20 25.23 -18.83 16.43
N PRO A 21 26.06 -19.88 16.59
CA PRO A 21 25.93 -20.82 17.70
C PRO A 21 25.92 -20.12 19.06
N SER A 22 25.22 -20.69 20.03
CA SER A 22 25.10 -20.14 21.39
C SER A 22 26.45 -20.01 22.11
N TRP A 23 26.63 -18.95 22.90
CA TRP A 23 27.82 -18.81 23.74
C TRP A 23 27.69 -19.67 25.01
N ASN A 24 28.29 -20.87 25.00
CA ASN A 24 28.33 -21.73 26.17
C ASN A 24 29.26 -21.15 27.26
N SER A 25 28.67 -20.51 28.27
CA SER A 25 29.34 -19.79 29.36
C SER A 25 28.98 -20.33 30.76
N THR A 26 28.51 -21.59 30.82
CA THR A 26 27.85 -22.23 31.98
C THR A 26 28.66 -22.31 33.29
N SER A 27 29.97 -22.02 33.27
CA SER A 27 30.81 -21.89 34.49
C SER A 27 31.75 -20.66 34.47
N GLY A 28 31.56 -19.78 33.48
CA GLY A 28 32.53 -18.78 33.03
C GLY A 28 32.86 -18.96 31.54
N GLY A 29 33.60 -18.00 30.97
CA GLY A 29 33.93 -17.97 29.55
C GLY A 29 34.62 -16.67 29.14
N SER A 30 35.11 -16.61 27.90
CA SER A 30 35.59 -15.36 27.27
C SER A 30 34.74 -15.01 26.05
N PHE A 31 34.56 -13.71 25.82
CA PHE A 31 33.91 -13.17 24.63
C PHE A 31 34.65 -11.91 24.20
N SER A 32 35.26 -11.89 23.01
CA SER A 32 35.92 -10.68 22.51
C SER A 32 35.59 -10.40 21.05
N PHE A 33 35.62 -9.12 20.67
CA PHE A 33 35.37 -8.66 19.31
C PHE A 33 35.95 -7.26 19.12
N THR A 34 36.12 -6.84 17.86
CA THR A 34 36.45 -5.45 17.52
C THR A 34 35.34 -4.85 16.66
N PHE A 35 34.85 -3.66 17.01
CA PHE A 35 33.80 -2.96 16.26
C PHE A 35 34.21 -1.54 15.84
N ARG A 36 33.50 -0.97 14.86
CA ARG A 36 33.50 0.47 14.57
C ARG A 36 32.18 0.95 13.99
N THR A 37 31.77 2.17 14.33
CA THR A 37 30.59 2.85 13.73
C THR A 37 30.67 4.37 13.91
N ASN A 38 29.80 5.10 13.21
CA ASN A 38 29.42 6.49 13.51
C ASN A 38 27.93 6.62 13.89
N GLU A 39 27.21 5.52 14.07
CA GLU A 39 25.80 5.53 14.49
C GLU A 39 25.69 5.35 16.02
N PRO A 40 25.11 6.31 16.76
CA PRO A 40 25.19 6.34 18.23
C PRO A 40 24.37 5.27 18.96
N ASN A 41 23.50 4.54 18.27
CA ASN A 41 22.57 3.58 18.88
C ASN A 41 22.47 2.30 18.06
N GLY A 42 22.58 1.13 18.71
CA GLY A 42 22.49 -0.16 18.02
C GLY A 42 22.71 -1.37 18.92
N LEU A 43 21.95 -2.44 18.71
CA LEU A 43 22.17 -3.75 19.34
C LEU A 43 23.33 -4.49 18.63
N LEU A 44 24.45 -4.73 19.32
CA LEU A 44 25.59 -5.45 18.74
C LEU A 44 25.41 -6.97 18.85
N PHE A 45 25.03 -7.45 20.04
CA PHE A 45 24.88 -8.87 20.35
C PHE A 45 23.68 -9.12 21.26
N TYR A 46 23.02 -10.26 21.09
CA TYR A 46 21.93 -10.72 21.96
C TYR A 46 21.83 -12.25 22.00
N ASN A 47 21.72 -12.83 23.19
CA ASN A 47 21.49 -14.27 23.41
C ASN A 47 20.53 -14.47 24.59
N GLN A 48 19.56 -15.38 24.48
CA GLN A 48 18.63 -15.75 25.56
C GLN A 48 18.65 -17.25 25.90
N GLY A 49 18.38 -17.56 27.17
CA GLY A 49 18.09 -18.89 27.71
C GLY A 49 16.75 -19.48 27.25
N LEU A 50 16.39 -20.66 27.75
CA LEU A 50 15.12 -21.32 27.37
C LEU A 50 13.95 -20.77 28.19
N LYS A 51 12.96 -20.20 27.49
CA LYS A 51 11.72 -19.63 28.05
C LYS A 51 11.00 -20.63 28.98
N GLY A 52 11.12 -20.42 30.29
CA GLY A 52 10.54 -21.28 31.34
C GLY A 52 11.53 -22.20 32.07
N ALA A 53 12.80 -22.23 31.66
CA ALA A 53 13.89 -22.95 32.34
C ALA A 53 14.99 -22.00 32.81
N SER A 54 15.48 -21.12 31.92
CA SER A 54 16.41 -20.03 32.24
C SER A 54 15.92 -18.71 31.63
N LEU A 55 15.90 -17.64 32.43
CA LEU A 55 15.65 -16.26 31.95
C LEU A 55 16.95 -15.51 31.67
N ASP A 56 18.04 -16.26 31.59
CA ASP A 56 19.40 -15.82 31.37
C ASP A 56 19.51 -15.09 30.03
N VAL A 57 20.16 -13.93 30.07
CA VAL A 57 20.33 -13.06 28.90
C VAL A 57 21.75 -12.50 28.91
N PHE A 58 22.35 -12.50 27.72
CA PHE A 58 23.56 -11.75 27.41
C PHE A 58 23.23 -10.80 26.27
N ALA A 59 23.52 -9.51 26.43
CA ALA A 59 23.42 -8.57 25.32
C ALA A 59 24.44 -7.44 25.43
N ILE A 60 24.80 -6.87 24.28
CA ILE A 60 25.66 -5.70 24.18
C ILE A 60 24.99 -4.72 23.23
N GLU A 61 24.78 -3.49 23.70
CA GLU A 61 24.22 -2.39 22.89
C GLU A 61 25.12 -1.15 22.98
N ILE A 62 25.17 -0.34 21.93
CA ILE A 62 25.64 1.04 21.99
C ILE A 62 24.41 1.95 22.15
N LEU A 63 24.48 2.92 23.07
CA LEU A 63 23.43 3.92 23.31
C LEU A 63 24.07 5.29 23.50
N GLU A 64 23.61 6.27 22.72
CA GLU A 64 24.13 7.64 22.70
C GLU A 64 25.68 7.72 22.57
N GLY A 65 26.25 6.73 21.87
CA GLY A 65 27.68 6.55 21.65
C GLY A 65 28.41 5.73 22.72
N TYR A 66 27.78 5.39 23.86
CA TYR A 66 28.42 4.62 24.94
C TYR A 66 28.06 3.13 24.89
N LEU A 67 29.00 2.27 25.25
CA LEU A 67 28.80 0.82 25.29
C LEU A 67 28.07 0.40 26.57
N TYR A 68 27.07 -0.48 26.43
CA TYR A 68 26.37 -1.11 27.54
C TYR A 68 26.44 -2.63 27.46
N LEU A 69 26.78 -3.27 28.58
CA LEU A 69 26.73 -4.71 28.79
C LEU A 69 25.49 -5.06 29.62
N HIS A 70 24.75 -6.07 29.16
CA HIS A 70 23.61 -6.68 29.85
C HIS A 70 23.89 -8.14 30.18
N LEU A 71 23.67 -8.52 31.44
CA LEU A 71 23.78 -9.90 31.93
C LEU A 71 22.65 -10.21 32.91
N ASN A 72 22.03 -11.38 32.80
CA ASN A 72 21.01 -11.85 33.75
C ASN A 72 21.27 -13.30 34.17
N LEU A 73 21.13 -13.60 35.46
CA LEU A 73 21.25 -14.94 36.09
C LEU A 73 20.03 -15.28 36.97
N GLY A 74 18.89 -14.63 36.73
CA GLY A 74 17.67 -14.78 37.53
C GLY A 74 16.58 -13.76 37.15
N PRO A 75 15.95 -13.09 38.14
CA PRO A 75 14.94 -12.05 37.88
C PRO A 75 15.51 -10.63 37.76
N GLU A 76 16.75 -10.39 38.19
CA GLU A 76 17.40 -9.07 38.20
C GLU A 76 18.48 -8.99 37.12
N ALA A 77 18.32 -8.08 36.16
CA ALA A 77 19.30 -7.88 35.09
C ALA A 77 20.35 -6.82 35.46
N LEU A 78 21.62 -7.16 35.29
CA LEU A 78 22.74 -6.24 35.36
C LEU A 78 22.83 -5.42 34.07
N LYS A 79 22.71 -4.09 34.16
CA LYS A 79 23.00 -3.14 33.06
C LYS A 79 24.18 -2.24 33.45
N ILE A 80 25.31 -2.38 32.75
CA ILE A 80 26.54 -1.59 33.01
C ILE A 80 26.87 -0.74 31.78
N ARG A 81 27.13 0.56 31.97
CA ARG A 81 27.85 1.37 30.99
C ARG A 81 29.33 1.02 31.06
N ALA A 82 29.81 0.30 30.06
CA ALA A 82 31.17 -0.24 30.00
C ALA A 82 32.20 0.72 29.38
N SER A 83 31.78 1.84 28.78
CA SER A 83 32.70 2.85 28.25
C SER A 83 32.49 4.23 28.88
N ASN A 84 33.59 4.83 29.35
CA ASN A 84 33.59 6.22 29.84
C ASN A 84 33.50 7.21 28.67
N GLN A 85 34.22 6.94 27.58
CA GLN A 85 34.16 7.68 26.32
C GLN A 85 33.09 7.15 25.36
N ARG A 86 32.73 7.97 24.36
CA ARG A 86 31.96 7.55 23.18
C ARG A 86 32.80 6.67 22.25
N LEU A 87 32.14 5.75 21.56
CA LEU A 87 32.70 4.73 20.67
C LEU A 87 32.08 4.77 19.26
N ASP A 88 31.36 5.85 18.93
CA ASP A 88 30.78 6.14 17.62
C ASP A 88 31.61 7.18 16.83
N ASP A 89 32.95 7.11 16.95
CA ASP A 89 33.92 8.01 16.31
C ASP A 89 34.42 7.53 14.93
N GLY A 90 33.94 6.38 14.45
CA GLY A 90 34.35 5.74 13.20
C GLY A 90 35.66 4.93 13.27
N THR A 91 36.34 4.90 14.42
CA THR A 91 37.58 4.15 14.66
C THR A 91 37.31 2.75 15.24
N TRP A 92 38.33 1.88 15.22
CA TRP A 92 38.19 0.51 15.72
C TRP A 92 38.39 0.45 17.23
N HIS A 93 37.42 -0.12 17.94
CA HIS A 93 37.49 -0.38 19.37
C HIS A 93 37.44 -1.89 19.66
N LYS A 94 38.33 -2.38 20.52
CA LYS A 94 38.40 -3.80 20.94
C LYS A 94 37.72 -3.98 22.29
N ILE A 95 36.76 -4.89 22.37
CA ILE A 95 36.00 -5.22 23.58
C ILE A 95 36.35 -6.65 23.98
N GLU A 96 36.68 -6.87 25.26
CA GLU A 96 37.05 -8.18 25.80
C GLU A 96 36.30 -8.41 27.12
N ILE A 97 35.55 -9.51 27.22
CA ILE A 97 34.77 -9.88 28.41
C ILE A 97 35.29 -11.22 28.92
N PHE A 98 35.53 -11.29 30.23
CA PHE A 98 35.90 -12.52 30.93
C PHE A 98 34.93 -12.77 32.08
N LEU A 99 34.14 -13.84 32.00
CA LEU A 99 33.19 -14.26 33.04
C LEU A 99 33.78 -15.39 33.88
N ARG A 100 33.53 -15.33 35.19
CA ARG A 100 33.94 -16.32 36.19
C ARG A 100 32.83 -16.49 37.22
N SER A 101 31.85 -17.35 36.90
CA SER A 101 30.62 -17.48 37.69
C SER A 101 29.93 -16.12 37.87
N LYS A 102 29.55 -15.72 39.10
CA LYS A 102 28.87 -14.44 39.40
C LYS A 102 29.74 -13.18 39.33
N SER A 103 30.96 -13.25 38.81
CA SER A 103 31.81 -12.08 38.60
C SER A 103 32.41 -12.08 37.20
N GLY A 104 32.80 -10.90 36.74
CA GLY A 104 33.47 -10.75 35.46
C GLY A 104 34.24 -9.45 35.33
N THR A 105 34.99 -9.34 34.26
CA THR A 105 35.64 -8.10 33.83
C THR A 105 35.26 -7.80 32.38
N ILE A 106 35.12 -6.52 32.06
CA ILE A 106 35.02 -6.03 30.69
C ILE A 106 36.14 -5.02 30.45
N LYS A 107 36.89 -5.22 29.37
CA LYS A 107 37.92 -4.31 28.86
C LYS A 107 37.40 -3.64 27.59
N VAL A 108 37.54 -2.32 27.50
CA VAL A 108 37.21 -1.52 26.33
C VAL A 108 38.46 -0.75 25.94
N ASN A 109 39.08 -1.17 24.83
CA ASN A 109 40.42 -0.75 24.43
C ASN A 109 41.45 -1.10 25.52
N GLU A 110 41.90 -0.14 26.32
CA GLU A 110 42.81 -0.37 27.45
C GLU A 110 42.16 -0.20 28.84
N ASP A 111 41.02 0.50 28.92
CA ASP A 111 40.26 0.64 30.16
C ASP A 111 39.59 -0.69 30.54
N PHE A 112 39.55 -1.03 31.83
CA PHE A 112 38.83 -2.20 32.31
C PHE A 112 37.94 -1.89 33.52
N GLN A 113 36.86 -2.64 33.65
CA GLN A 113 35.89 -2.56 34.74
C GLN A 113 35.57 -3.97 35.25
N GLU A 114 35.67 -4.17 36.56
CA GLU A 114 35.19 -5.38 37.23
C GLU A 114 33.70 -5.24 37.59
N PHE A 115 32.97 -6.36 37.60
CA PHE A 115 31.57 -6.39 37.99
C PHE A 115 31.17 -7.69 38.68
N ALA A 116 30.08 -7.61 39.46
CA ALA A 116 29.36 -8.75 40.01
C ALA A 116 27.97 -8.82 39.36
N ILE A 117 27.48 -10.04 39.14
CA ILE A 117 26.18 -10.30 38.52
C ILE A 117 25.19 -10.69 39.64
N PRO A 118 24.03 -10.02 39.76
CA PRO A 118 23.02 -10.35 40.76
C PRO A 118 22.31 -11.69 40.43
N GLY A 119 21.59 -12.23 41.40
CA GLY A 119 20.83 -13.48 41.27
C GLY A 119 21.45 -14.69 41.97
N GLU A 120 20.72 -15.80 41.94
CA GLU A 120 21.09 -17.03 42.67
C GLU A 120 21.90 -18.03 41.83
N SER A 121 21.72 -18.07 40.50
CA SER A 121 22.47 -18.99 39.62
C SER A 121 23.97 -18.71 39.58
N ASN A 122 24.79 -19.75 39.56
CA ASN A 122 26.26 -19.64 39.52
C ASN A 122 26.84 -19.66 38.09
N GLY A 123 26.01 -19.75 37.05
CA GLY A 123 26.46 -19.86 35.65
C GLY A 123 25.37 -19.44 34.68
N LEU A 124 25.79 -18.96 33.49
CA LEU A 124 24.92 -18.35 32.49
C LEU A 124 24.46 -19.40 31.46
N GLU A 125 23.18 -19.77 31.50
CA GLU A 125 22.58 -20.85 30.70
C GLU A 125 21.95 -20.35 29.39
N LEU A 126 22.82 -19.90 28.48
CA LEU A 126 22.48 -19.57 27.09
C LEU A 126 22.31 -20.87 26.28
N LEU A 127 21.11 -21.06 25.72
CA LEU A 127 20.74 -22.29 24.99
C LEU A 127 20.17 -22.04 23.59
N ASN A 128 19.67 -20.83 23.30
CA ASN A 128 19.32 -20.42 21.94
C ASN A 128 20.52 -19.79 21.22
N SER A 129 20.41 -19.60 19.91
CA SER A 129 21.41 -18.93 19.06
C SER A 129 21.82 -17.54 19.58
N LEU A 130 23.07 -17.18 19.29
CA LEU A 130 23.60 -15.84 19.47
C LEU A 130 23.24 -14.98 18.24
N TYR A 131 22.52 -13.90 18.46
CA TYR A 131 22.19 -12.90 17.45
C TYR A 131 23.26 -11.80 17.43
N VAL A 132 23.62 -11.36 16.22
CA VAL A 132 24.59 -10.28 15.98
C VAL A 132 23.94 -9.23 15.07
N GLY A 133 24.04 -7.94 15.42
CA GLY A 133 23.53 -6.82 14.63
C GLY A 133 22.07 -6.44 14.90
N ASN A 134 21.16 -7.40 15.04
CA ASN A 134 19.79 -7.21 15.55
C ASN A 134 19.24 -8.61 15.95
N ILE A 135 18.02 -8.67 16.47
CA ILE A 135 17.25 -9.91 16.66
C ILE A 135 16.28 -10.15 15.51
N ASP A 136 15.78 -11.39 15.38
CA ASP A 136 14.67 -11.72 14.49
C ASP A 136 13.33 -11.26 15.09
N HIS A 137 12.87 -10.08 14.68
CA HIS A 137 11.57 -9.52 15.11
C HIS A 137 10.34 -10.29 14.59
N LEU A 138 10.51 -11.36 13.81
CA LEU A 138 9.45 -12.25 13.36
C LEU A 138 9.33 -13.55 14.19
N ASP A 139 10.37 -13.96 14.93
CA ASP A 139 10.29 -15.15 15.81
C ASP A 139 9.73 -14.79 17.20
N SER A 140 8.46 -15.11 17.40
CA SER A 140 7.72 -15.01 18.69
C SER A 140 8.38 -15.69 19.91
N LYS A 141 9.41 -16.54 19.71
CA LYS A 141 10.21 -17.12 20.79
C LYS A 141 11.21 -16.13 21.39
N ILE A 142 11.63 -15.13 20.63
CA ILE A 142 12.56 -14.08 21.08
C ILE A 142 11.75 -13.04 21.85
N THR A 143 12.14 -12.78 23.09
CA THR A 143 11.54 -11.74 23.91
C THR A 143 12.64 -11.03 24.72
N PRO A 144 13.21 -9.92 24.20
CA PRO A 144 14.26 -9.18 24.90
C PRO A 144 13.71 -8.56 26.20
N PRO A 145 14.50 -8.50 27.28
CA PRO A 145 14.14 -7.72 28.46
C PRO A 145 13.93 -6.22 28.13
N PRO A 146 12.93 -5.55 28.73
CA PRO A 146 12.62 -4.13 28.51
C PRO A 146 13.79 -3.15 28.70
N SER A 147 14.84 -3.58 29.41
CA SER A 147 16.07 -2.81 29.66
C SER A 147 17.01 -2.72 28.46
N ILE A 148 16.87 -3.59 27.45
CA ILE A 148 17.67 -3.55 26.22
C ILE A 148 16.98 -2.59 25.24
N TRP A 149 17.16 -1.29 25.47
CA TRP A 149 16.41 -0.23 24.79
C TRP A 149 16.62 -0.25 23.27
N SER A 150 17.78 -0.70 22.78
CA SER A 150 18.04 -0.87 21.34
C SER A 150 17.11 -1.89 20.68
N ALA A 151 16.72 -2.97 21.37
CA ALA A 151 15.76 -3.95 20.87
C ALA A 151 14.34 -3.36 20.83
N SER A 152 13.86 -2.83 21.96
CA SER A 152 12.51 -2.25 22.09
C SER A 152 12.25 -1.04 21.20
N LEU A 153 13.31 -0.32 20.77
CA LEU A 153 13.25 0.83 19.84
C LEU A 153 13.54 0.44 18.37
N ASN A 154 13.70 -0.87 18.08
CA ASN A 154 14.08 -1.44 16.79
C ASN A 154 15.31 -0.79 16.15
N LYS A 155 16.42 -0.78 16.91
CA LYS A 155 17.73 -0.25 16.53
C LYS A 155 18.80 -1.34 16.59
N GLY A 156 18.94 -2.10 15.51
CA GLY A 156 20.12 -2.92 15.29
C GLY A 156 21.37 -2.08 14.96
N PHE A 157 22.55 -2.62 15.28
CA PHE A 157 23.86 -2.03 14.99
C PHE A 157 24.13 -1.94 13.48
N VAL A 158 24.52 -0.75 13.04
CA VAL A 158 25.09 -0.50 11.72
C VAL A 158 26.53 -0.05 11.93
N GLY A 159 27.47 -0.55 11.12
CA GLY A 159 28.91 -0.46 11.42
C GLY A 159 29.63 -1.73 11.02
N CYS A 160 30.89 -1.88 11.43
CA CYS A 160 31.67 -3.09 11.18
C CYS A 160 31.99 -3.88 12.45
N LEU A 161 32.15 -5.19 12.26
CA LEU A 161 32.58 -6.16 13.27
C LEU A 161 33.69 -7.03 12.68
N ARG A 162 34.67 -7.40 13.50
CA ARG A 162 35.71 -8.38 13.16
C ARG A 162 36.29 -9.00 14.43
N ASP A 163 37.21 -9.94 14.24
CA ASP A 163 38.01 -10.57 15.30
C ASP A 163 37.14 -11.13 16.45
N LEU A 164 35.96 -11.68 16.11
CA LEU A 164 35.05 -12.30 17.08
C LEU A 164 35.65 -13.60 17.61
N GLU A 165 35.68 -13.74 18.93
CA GLU A 165 36.20 -14.91 19.65
C GLU A 165 35.23 -15.30 20.77
N MET A 166 34.90 -16.60 20.85
CA MET A 166 34.13 -17.19 21.94
C MET A 166 34.94 -18.29 22.62
N ASN A 167 35.23 -18.13 23.91
CA ASN A 167 36.00 -19.05 24.74
C ASN A 167 37.36 -19.48 24.14
N GLY A 168 38.12 -18.53 23.58
CA GLY A 168 39.40 -18.81 22.90
C GLY A 168 39.28 -19.27 21.44
N ASN A 169 38.07 -19.40 20.89
CA ASN A 169 37.85 -19.87 19.52
C ASN A 169 37.42 -18.71 18.62
N HIS A 170 38.22 -18.40 17.60
CA HIS A 170 37.84 -17.43 16.57
C HIS A 170 36.64 -17.92 15.75
N ILE A 171 35.68 -17.03 15.50
CA ILE A 171 34.46 -17.31 14.74
C ILE A 171 34.59 -16.70 13.34
N ASP A 172 34.61 -17.53 12.31
CA ASP A 172 34.61 -17.05 10.91
C ASP A 172 33.23 -16.49 10.52
N LEU A 173 33.08 -15.17 10.67
CA LEU A 173 31.89 -14.44 10.27
C LEU A 173 31.64 -14.49 8.75
N HIS A 174 32.67 -14.69 7.91
CA HIS A 174 32.48 -14.83 6.46
C HIS A 174 31.83 -16.18 6.11
N HIS A 175 32.09 -17.23 6.88
CA HIS A 175 31.39 -18.51 6.75
C HIS A 175 29.89 -18.33 7.00
N PHE A 176 29.50 -17.68 8.10
CA PHE A 176 28.07 -17.49 8.42
C PHE A 176 27.38 -16.52 7.46
N VAL A 177 27.99 -15.39 7.09
CA VAL A 177 27.40 -14.43 6.14
C VAL A 177 27.13 -15.06 4.78
N LYS A 178 27.99 -15.97 4.29
CA LYS A 178 27.74 -16.70 3.03
C LYS A 178 26.48 -17.57 3.07
N HIS A 179 26.11 -18.12 4.23
CA HIS A 179 24.97 -19.04 4.41
C HIS A 179 23.71 -18.37 4.95
N GLN A 180 23.77 -17.09 5.32
CA GLN A 180 22.68 -16.35 5.95
C GLN A 180 22.61 -14.93 5.37
N ASP A 181 22.68 -14.80 4.04
CA ASP A 181 22.90 -13.50 3.41
C ASP A 181 21.64 -12.63 3.42
N SER A 182 21.38 -12.00 4.57
CA SER A 182 20.45 -10.87 4.70
C SER A 182 20.83 -9.67 3.83
N GLY A 183 21.99 -9.71 3.16
CA GLY A 183 22.35 -8.84 2.04
C GLY A 183 22.67 -7.40 2.42
N SER A 184 22.29 -7.04 3.64
CA SER A 184 22.70 -5.85 4.36
C SER A 184 23.98 -6.10 5.15
N ILE A 185 24.63 -7.27 5.00
CA ILE A 185 25.94 -7.59 5.57
C ILE A 185 26.96 -7.78 4.44
N LEU A 186 28.04 -7.00 4.47
CA LEU A 186 29.14 -7.09 3.52
C LEU A 186 30.35 -7.79 4.17
N THR A 187 31.11 -8.59 3.41
CA THR A 187 32.38 -9.20 3.84
C THR A 187 33.59 -8.25 3.74
N SER A 188 33.32 -6.95 3.67
CA SER A 188 34.31 -5.87 3.61
C SER A 188 33.85 -4.69 4.46
N CYS A 189 34.78 -3.80 4.82
CA CYS A 189 34.51 -2.68 5.71
C CYS A 189 35.33 -1.44 5.33
N HIS A 190 34.71 -0.53 4.58
CA HIS A 190 35.33 0.71 4.10
C HIS A 190 34.62 1.92 4.71
N ILE A 191 35.40 2.93 5.14
CA ILE A 191 34.85 4.25 5.43
C ILE A 191 34.51 4.90 4.09
N THR A 192 33.28 5.37 3.92
CA THR A 192 32.88 6.13 2.74
C THR A 192 32.82 7.62 3.04
N PRO A 193 32.98 8.51 2.04
CA PRO A 193 32.62 9.92 2.19
C PRO A 193 31.16 10.10 2.65
N PRO A 194 30.83 11.22 3.31
CA PRO A 194 29.46 11.63 3.63
C PRO A 194 28.52 11.52 2.43
N LYS A 195 27.25 11.22 2.72
CA LYS A 195 26.18 10.97 1.75
C LYS A 195 25.16 12.10 1.69
N CYS A 196 25.01 12.88 2.76
CA CYS A 196 24.09 14.02 2.80
C CYS A 196 24.49 15.20 1.92
N THR A 197 25.74 15.25 1.43
CA THR A 197 26.25 16.29 0.51
C THR A 197 25.35 16.50 -0.72
N ASN A 198 24.75 15.42 -1.24
CA ASN A 198 23.89 15.46 -2.43
C ASN A 198 22.42 15.79 -2.12
N ARG A 199 22.08 16.14 -0.87
CA ARG A 199 20.71 16.39 -0.38
C ARG A 199 19.70 15.29 -0.79
N PRO A 200 19.93 14.02 -0.42
CA PRO A 200 19.10 12.90 -0.85
C PRO A 200 17.69 12.86 -0.25
N CYS A 201 17.42 13.68 0.79
CA CYS A 201 16.11 13.76 1.44
C CYS A 201 15.26 14.86 0.77
N LEU A 202 14.09 14.47 0.31
CA LEU A 202 13.11 15.33 -0.36
C LEU A 202 12.21 16.04 0.67
N ASN A 203 11.37 16.96 0.18
CA ASN A 203 10.23 17.53 0.92
C ASN A 203 10.53 18.11 2.31
N GLY A 204 11.74 18.63 2.51
CA GLY A 204 12.19 19.24 3.76
C GLY A 204 12.70 18.25 4.83
N GLY A 205 12.83 16.95 4.51
CA GLY A 205 13.38 15.95 5.41
C GLY A 205 14.83 16.24 5.80
N VAL A 206 15.18 16.02 7.08
CA VAL A 206 16.52 16.31 7.60
C VAL A 206 17.46 15.15 7.28
N CYS A 207 18.56 15.43 6.58
CA CYS A 207 19.57 14.42 6.26
C CYS A 207 20.60 14.29 7.39
N VAL A 208 20.83 13.05 7.84
CA VAL A 208 21.88 12.68 8.80
C VAL A 208 22.80 11.65 8.14
N ASP A 209 24.12 11.84 8.24
CA ASP A 209 25.11 10.89 7.75
C ASP A 209 25.26 9.70 8.72
N GLY A 210 24.93 8.50 8.26
CA GLY A 210 25.09 7.23 8.99
C GLY A 210 26.29 6.41 8.48
N TRP A 211 26.35 5.13 8.82
CA TRP A 211 27.48 4.29 8.42
C TRP A 211 27.33 3.83 6.96
N GLY A 212 28.13 4.41 6.06
CA GLY A 212 28.10 4.11 4.63
C GLY A 212 26.91 4.71 3.85
N ARG A 213 25.97 5.36 4.55
CA ARG A 213 24.61 5.69 4.09
C ARG A 213 24.16 7.08 4.54
N TYR A 214 23.16 7.64 3.88
CA TYR A 214 22.36 8.72 4.46
C TYR A 214 21.19 8.13 5.26
N ILE A 215 20.64 8.92 6.17
CA ILE A 215 19.41 8.66 6.90
C ILE A 215 18.55 9.92 6.76
N CYS A 216 17.31 9.78 6.31
CA CYS A 216 16.38 10.90 6.21
C CYS A 216 15.40 10.85 7.39
N ASP A 217 15.43 11.88 8.24
CA ASP A 217 14.41 12.09 9.26
C ASP A 217 13.25 12.88 8.64
N CYS A 218 12.15 12.18 8.40
CA CYS A 218 10.93 12.74 7.83
C CYS A 218 9.93 13.22 8.89
N SER A 219 10.20 13.05 10.19
CA SER A 219 9.23 13.16 11.31
C SER A 219 8.59 14.54 11.55
N LEU A 220 9.01 15.56 10.79
CA LEU A 220 8.45 16.92 10.79
C LEU A 220 7.75 17.29 9.47
N THR A 221 7.64 16.35 8.53
CA THR A 221 7.16 16.58 7.15
C THR A 221 5.81 15.92 6.88
N GLY A 222 5.21 16.20 5.71
CA GLY A 222 4.02 15.47 5.23
C GLY A 222 4.32 14.09 4.62
N PHE A 223 5.56 13.59 4.71
CA PHE A 223 6.10 12.55 3.84
C PHE A 223 6.84 11.45 4.60
N ASN A 224 7.04 10.29 4.00
CA ASN A 224 7.78 9.16 4.57
C ASN A 224 8.53 8.38 3.48
N GLY A 225 8.91 7.13 3.80
CA GLY A 225 9.88 6.38 3.03
C GLY A 225 11.32 6.90 3.27
N PRO A 226 12.33 6.17 2.79
CA PRO A 226 13.74 6.38 3.14
C PRO A 226 14.39 7.65 2.57
N ILE A 227 13.64 8.41 1.75
CA ILE A 227 14.04 9.73 1.23
C ILE A 227 13.00 10.82 1.48
N CYS A 228 11.96 10.58 2.30
CA CYS A 228 10.82 11.50 2.48
C CYS A 228 10.11 11.87 1.16
N GLY A 229 10.10 10.95 0.19
CA GLY A 229 9.55 11.18 -1.15
C GLY A 229 8.07 10.80 -1.29
N LYS A 230 7.60 9.84 -0.50
CA LYS A 230 6.22 9.32 -0.53
C LYS A 230 5.34 10.15 0.41
N ALA A 231 4.11 10.48 0.03
CA ALA A 231 3.16 11.16 0.92
C ALA A 231 2.75 10.24 2.08
N ALA A 232 2.80 10.75 3.33
CA ALA A 232 2.48 9.95 4.51
C ALA A 232 0.97 9.85 4.74
N SER A 233 0.49 8.66 5.10
CA SER A 233 -0.94 8.38 5.25
C SER A 233 -1.62 9.26 6.30
N ILE A 234 -2.74 9.88 5.93
CA ILE A 234 -3.59 10.68 6.83
C ILE A 234 -4.80 9.85 7.25
N LEU A 235 -5.11 9.84 8.56
CA LEU A 235 -6.38 9.37 9.10
C LEU A 235 -7.23 10.55 9.56
N GLN A 236 -8.50 10.57 9.15
CA GLN A 236 -9.53 11.48 9.62
C GLN A 236 -10.34 10.84 10.75
N PHE A 237 -10.64 11.65 11.78
CA PHE A 237 -11.49 11.30 12.90
C PHE A 237 -12.54 12.39 13.12
N ASP A 238 -13.81 12.03 13.19
CA ASP A 238 -14.95 12.93 13.39
C ASP A 238 -15.18 13.34 14.86
N GLY A 239 -14.71 12.52 15.82
CA GLY A 239 -15.00 12.62 17.26
C GLY A 239 -15.82 11.45 17.82
N SER A 240 -16.34 10.56 16.97
CA SER A 240 -16.88 9.24 17.32
C SER A 240 -15.88 8.11 17.03
N GLN A 241 -14.99 8.33 16.07
CA GLN A 241 -14.02 7.38 15.53
C GLN A 241 -12.76 7.20 16.39
N ARG A 242 -12.05 6.09 16.17
CA ARG A 242 -10.79 5.75 16.86
C ARG A 242 -9.91 4.81 16.04
N LEU A 243 -8.65 4.68 16.45
CA LEU A 243 -7.81 3.51 16.16
C LEU A 243 -7.43 2.84 17.49
N SER A 244 -7.38 1.52 17.52
CA SER A 244 -7.07 0.72 18.71
C SER A 244 -6.32 -0.54 18.31
N ILE A 245 -5.18 -0.81 18.94
CA ILE A 245 -4.23 -1.86 18.55
C ILE A 245 -3.90 -2.71 19.77
N SER A 246 -4.06 -4.02 19.67
CA SER A 246 -3.78 -4.97 20.74
C SER A 246 -2.35 -5.51 20.58
N ASN A 247 -1.58 -5.54 21.67
CA ASN A 247 -0.16 -5.91 21.68
C ASN A 247 0.66 -5.11 20.65
N PRO A 248 0.87 -3.80 20.88
CA PRO A 248 1.57 -2.88 19.98
C PRO A 248 3.11 -3.06 20.06
N GLY A 249 3.61 -4.28 19.87
CA GLY A 249 5.01 -4.65 20.04
C GLY A 249 5.26 -5.42 21.34
N GLU A 250 6.41 -5.19 21.96
CA GLU A 250 6.83 -5.79 23.24
C GLU A 250 5.96 -5.25 24.38
N GLY A 251 5.20 -6.10 25.07
CA GLY A 251 4.19 -5.68 26.08
C GLY A 251 4.73 -5.03 27.38
N ALA A 252 6.00 -4.69 27.44
CA ALA A 252 6.62 -3.89 28.49
C ALA A 252 7.89 -3.21 27.95
N THR A 253 8.09 -1.93 28.22
CA THR A 253 9.26 -1.16 27.72
C THR A 253 9.84 -0.22 28.78
N GLU A 254 11.16 0.04 28.73
CA GLU A 254 11.79 1.13 29.49
C GLU A 254 12.10 2.38 28.64
N ALA A 255 11.94 2.29 27.34
CA ALA A 255 12.22 3.38 26.41
C ALA A 255 11.22 3.40 25.26
N GLU A 256 10.70 4.60 24.98
CA GLU A 256 9.86 4.85 23.81
C GLU A 256 10.42 5.96 22.92
N ASN A 257 10.04 5.93 21.64
CA ASN A 257 10.16 7.05 20.73
C ASN A 257 8.85 7.15 19.94
N ILE A 258 8.10 8.22 20.19
CA ILE A 258 6.74 8.42 19.68
C ILE A 258 6.72 9.70 18.86
N VAL A 259 6.29 9.58 17.60
CA VAL A 259 5.99 10.69 16.70
C VAL A 259 4.51 10.63 16.36
N LEU A 260 3.84 11.79 16.37
CA LEU A 260 2.48 11.95 15.91
C LEU A 260 2.32 13.35 15.31
N ARG A 261 1.90 13.45 14.04
CA ARG A 261 1.41 14.72 13.49
C ARG A 261 -0.10 14.78 13.62
N PHE A 262 -0.65 15.94 13.97
CA PHE A 262 -2.09 16.14 14.07
C PHE A 262 -2.50 17.54 13.59
N ARG A 263 -3.77 17.68 13.21
CA ARG A 263 -4.42 18.93 12.82
C ARG A 263 -5.85 18.96 13.35
N THR A 264 -6.24 20.02 14.04
CA THR A 264 -7.61 20.19 14.54
C THR A 264 -7.98 21.65 14.80
N PRO A 265 -9.26 22.06 14.60
CA PRO A 265 -9.82 23.32 15.08
C PRO A 265 -10.34 23.24 16.53
N LYS A 266 -9.99 22.20 17.29
CA LYS A 266 -10.46 22.00 18.69
C LYS A 266 -9.31 22.26 19.66
N ALA A 267 -9.56 23.07 20.69
CA ALA A 267 -8.61 23.31 21.78
C ALA A 267 -8.45 22.13 22.76
N HIS A 268 -9.27 21.08 22.63
CA HIS A 268 -9.22 19.87 23.45
C HIS A 268 -9.41 18.60 22.60
N GLY A 269 -8.77 17.49 23.00
CA GLY A 269 -8.95 16.19 22.34
C GLY A 269 -8.01 15.11 22.87
N PHE A 270 -8.51 13.87 23.00
CA PHE A 270 -7.70 12.69 23.33
C PHE A 270 -6.86 12.27 22.12
N LEU A 271 -5.53 12.39 22.18
CA LEU A 271 -4.67 12.07 21.04
C LEU A 271 -4.21 10.60 21.06
N PHE A 272 -3.60 10.16 22.16
CA PHE A 272 -2.94 8.86 22.27
C PHE A 272 -3.03 8.30 23.69
N GLU A 273 -3.13 6.98 23.81
CA GLU A 273 -2.93 6.21 25.04
C GLU A 273 -2.17 4.93 24.72
N LEU A 274 -1.18 4.61 25.56
CA LEU A 274 -0.59 3.28 25.73
C LEU A 274 -0.90 2.81 27.15
N ARG A 275 -1.47 1.62 27.31
CA ARG A 275 -1.96 1.13 28.61
C ARG A 275 -1.89 -0.40 28.70
N ASP A 276 -1.66 -0.92 29.91
CA ASP A 276 -2.01 -2.31 30.22
C ASP A 276 -3.48 -2.45 30.67
N ASN A 277 -4.27 -3.24 29.94
CA ASN A 277 -5.65 -3.53 30.32
C ASN A 277 -5.75 -4.53 31.49
N ASN A 278 -4.71 -5.31 31.78
CA ASN A 278 -4.75 -6.30 32.86
C ASN A 278 -4.61 -5.64 34.26
N GLY A 279 -3.84 -4.56 34.38
CA GLY A 279 -3.60 -3.81 35.62
C GLY A 279 -4.78 -3.02 36.19
N GLY A 280 -5.93 -2.96 35.51
CA GLY A 280 -7.14 -2.31 36.01
C GLY A 280 -6.95 -0.80 36.27
N ASN A 281 -7.27 -0.31 37.48
CA ASN A 281 -7.06 1.08 37.89
C ASN A 281 -5.62 1.38 38.36
N THR A 282 -4.84 0.32 38.63
CA THR A 282 -3.40 0.37 38.91
C THR A 282 -2.56 0.17 37.64
N ALA A 283 -3.19 0.17 36.47
CA ALA A 283 -2.53 0.03 35.20
C ALA A 283 -1.51 1.14 34.93
N ASP A 284 -0.37 0.72 34.40
CA ASP A 284 0.58 1.58 33.71
C ASP A 284 -0.09 2.27 32.52
N LYS A 285 0.25 3.54 32.31
CA LYS A 285 -0.36 4.39 31.27
C LYS A 285 0.61 5.47 30.79
N LEU A 286 0.72 5.66 29.48
CA LEU A 286 1.24 6.87 28.86
C LEU A 286 0.15 7.47 27.97
N GLU A 287 -0.27 8.70 28.25
CA GLU A 287 -1.42 9.35 27.60
C GLU A 287 -1.05 10.75 27.13
N PHE A 288 -1.41 11.09 25.88
CA PHE A 288 -1.26 12.43 25.30
C PHE A 288 -2.65 13.03 25.08
N LEU A 289 -2.87 14.21 25.65
CA LEU A 289 -4.11 14.98 25.52
C LEU A 289 -3.78 16.37 24.95
N LEU A 290 -4.65 16.88 24.09
CA LEU A 290 -4.74 18.31 23.81
C LEU A 290 -5.70 18.92 24.84
N ILE A 291 -5.27 19.96 25.56
CA ILE A 291 -6.05 20.68 26.58
C ILE A 291 -5.69 22.17 26.51
N ASP A 292 -6.70 23.04 26.40
CA ASP A 292 -6.53 24.51 26.29
C ASP A 292 -5.50 24.92 25.22
N GLY A 293 -5.47 24.19 24.09
CA GLY A 293 -4.52 24.40 23.00
C GLY A 293 -3.09 23.94 23.28
N LYS A 294 -2.85 23.11 24.31
CA LYS A 294 -1.50 22.62 24.71
C LYS A 294 -1.46 21.10 24.75
N ILE A 295 -0.32 20.50 24.45
CA ILE A 295 -0.11 19.07 24.65
C ILE A 295 0.22 18.82 26.11
N GLU A 296 -0.62 18.04 26.78
CA GLU A 296 -0.36 17.42 28.06
C GLU A 296 0.04 15.96 27.85
N VAL A 297 1.19 15.57 28.43
CA VAL A 297 1.63 14.16 28.49
C VAL A 297 1.59 13.70 29.93
N PHE A 298 0.81 12.67 30.20
CA PHE A 298 0.71 12.01 31.51
C PHE A 298 1.30 10.60 31.45
N LEU A 299 2.29 10.33 32.29
CA LEU A 299 2.95 9.03 32.48
C LEU A 299 2.60 8.48 33.86
N LYS A 300 2.27 7.19 33.91
CA LYS A 300 2.11 6.38 35.11
C LYS A 300 2.85 5.04 34.96
N MET A 301 3.73 4.74 35.91
CA MET A 301 4.48 3.49 36.02
C MET A 301 4.42 3.00 37.47
N GLY A 302 3.49 2.08 37.77
CA GLY A 302 3.13 1.65 39.12
C GLY A 302 2.65 2.81 40.01
N LEU A 303 3.49 3.19 40.97
CA LEU A 303 3.26 4.35 41.87
C LEU A 303 3.89 5.66 41.36
N THR A 304 4.72 5.59 40.31
CA THR A 304 5.33 6.76 39.68
C THR A 304 4.29 7.46 38.82
N GLU A 305 4.02 8.75 39.06
CA GLU A 305 3.20 9.59 38.17
C GLU A 305 3.97 10.86 37.78
N LYS A 306 3.88 11.24 36.50
CA LYS A 306 4.56 12.43 35.97
C LYS A 306 3.74 13.08 34.86
N LYS A 307 3.72 14.42 34.85
CA LYS A 307 3.00 15.25 33.88
C LYS A 307 3.97 16.26 33.23
N LEU A 308 3.90 16.38 31.91
CA LEU A 308 4.57 17.41 31.10
C LEU A 308 3.50 18.20 30.34
N ILE A 309 3.76 19.48 30.06
CA ILE A 309 2.90 20.32 29.21
C ILE A 309 3.80 21.07 28.21
N ALA A 310 3.42 21.12 26.93
CA ALA A 310 4.17 21.79 25.87
C ALA A 310 3.26 22.43 24.81
N GLY A 311 3.79 23.45 24.13
CA GLY A 311 3.07 24.21 23.10
C GLY A 311 2.01 25.18 23.64
N ASN A 312 1.42 25.96 22.73
CA ASN A 312 0.28 26.86 22.96
C ASN A 312 -0.53 26.93 21.67
N ASP A 313 -1.83 27.22 21.78
CA ASP A 313 -2.74 27.53 20.67
C ASP A 313 -2.83 26.46 19.54
N LEU A 314 -2.46 25.21 19.84
CA LEU A 314 -2.37 24.07 18.90
C LEU A 314 -3.74 23.53 18.38
N GLY A 315 -4.80 24.33 18.52
CA GLY A 315 -6.15 24.07 18.03
C GLY A 315 -6.53 25.00 16.87
N ASP A 316 -5.54 25.47 16.11
CA ASP A 316 -5.65 26.52 15.08
C ASP A 316 -5.90 25.98 13.65
N ASP A 317 -6.20 24.69 13.55
CA ASP A 317 -6.35 23.90 12.31
C ASP A 317 -5.13 23.87 11.37
N LYS A 318 -3.91 23.99 11.91
CA LYS A 318 -2.65 23.68 11.19
C LYS A 318 -2.09 22.30 11.60
N TRP A 319 -1.07 21.86 10.87
CA TRP A 319 -0.34 20.62 11.17
C TRP A 319 0.72 20.84 12.24
N HIS A 320 0.50 20.26 13.41
CA HIS A 320 1.45 20.21 14.51
C HIS A 320 2.13 18.83 14.62
N ASN A 321 3.32 18.80 15.19
CA ASN A 321 4.21 17.65 15.28
C ASN A 321 4.55 17.39 16.75
N ILE A 322 4.18 16.24 17.30
CA ILE A 322 4.59 15.79 18.64
C ILE A 322 5.76 14.83 18.48
N HIS A 323 6.89 15.13 19.14
CA HIS A 323 8.03 14.22 19.25
C HIS A 323 8.34 13.96 20.72
N PHE A 324 7.96 12.78 21.20
CA PHE A 324 8.17 12.35 22.58
C PHE A 324 9.19 11.21 22.66
N LYS A 325 10.09 11.27 23.65
CA LYS A 325 11.09 10.24 23.95
C LYS A 325 11.11 9.96 25.45
N ARG A 326 11.22 8.69 25.82
CA ARG A 326 11.52 8.25 27.20
C ARG A 326 12.77 7.37 27.23
N ARG A 327 13.62 7.55 28.24
CA ARG A 327 14.80 6.71 28.53
C ARG A 327 14.82 6.42 30.03
N GLY A 328 14.24 5.29 30.43
CA GLY A 328 13.96 4.98 31.83
C GLY A 328 13.06 6.05 32.45
N MET A 329 13.62 6.81 33.40
CA MET A 329 12.91 7.88 34.11
C MET A 329 12.98 9.26 33.42
N ILE A 330 13.84 9.42 32.41
CA ILE A 330 14.05 10.68 31.69
C ILE A 330 13.02 10.80 30.55
N LEU A 331 12.34 11.94 30.48
CA LEU A 331 11.29 12.27 29.53
C LEU A 331 11.69 13.51 28.73
N SER A 332 11.41 13.50 27.43
CA SER A 332 11.69 14.59 26.49
C SER A 332 10.48 14.80 25.58
N LEU A 333 9.95 16.02 25.55
CA LEU A 333 8.81 16.41 24.72
C LEU A 333 9.16 17.65 23.88
N ALA A 334 9.17 17.49 22.56
CA ALA A 334 9.28 18.58 21.59
C ALA A 334 7.98 18.72 20.79
N ILE A 335 7.60 19.95 20.47
CA ILE A 335 6.48 20.30 19.60
C ILE A 335 7.03 21.10 18.42
N ASP A 336 6.65 20.77 17.19
CA ASP A 336 7.01 21.49 15.95
C ASP A 336 8.51 21.73 15.74
N GLY A 337 9.35 20.77 16.15
CA GLY A 337 10.81 20.87 16.05
C GLY A 337 11.46 21.88 17.01
N ASN A 338 10.69 22.51 17.90
CA ASN A 338 11.23 23.37 18.95
C ASN A 338 12.11 22.58 19.94
N ALA A 339 12.96 23.29 20.69
CA ALA A 339 13.83 22.68 21.70
C ALA A 339 13.03 21.82 22.71
N PRO A 340 13.48 20.59 23.02
CA PRO A 340 12.71 19.67 23.85
C PRO A 340 12.65 20.12 25.31
N ILE A 341 11.46 20.02 25.90
CA ILE A 341 11.26 20.12 27.35
C ILE A 341 11.68 18.79 27.96
N LEU A 342 12.67 18.82 28.84
CA LEU A 342 13.14 17.67 29.61
C LEU A 342 12.47 17.61 30.99
N ALA A 343 12.13 16.40 31.45
CA ALA A 343 11.64 16.17 32.80
C ALA A 343 12.02 14.77 33.30
N GLU A 344 12.24 14.64 34.61
CA GLU A 344 12.53 13.35 35.26
C GLU A 344 11.32 12.86 36.09
N ALA A 345 10.99 11.58 35.98
CA ALA A 345 10.01 10.91 36.82
C ALA A 345 10.68 10.32 38.08
N TYR A 346 10.03 10.37 39.24
CA TYR A 346 10.62 9.92 40.50
C TYR A 346 9.93 8.65 41.01
N GLY A 347 10.67 7.53 41.06
CA GLY A 347 10.18 6.23 41.50
C GLY A 347 11.24 5.14 41.36
N SER A 348 10.91 3.92 41.80
CA SER A 348 11.82 2.75 41.77
C SER A 348 11.62 1.82 40.57
N MET A 349 10.66 2.11 39.69
CA MET A 349 10.35 1.28 38.51
C MET A 349 10.36 2.11 37.24
N SER A 350 11.20 1.69 36.28
CA SER A 350 11.40 2.27 34.96
C SER A 350 10.65 1.55 33.84
N THR A 351 10.03 0.40 34.12
CA THR A 351 9.23 -0.36 33.15
C THR A 351 7.82 0.23 33.03
N LEU A 352 7.34 0.34 31.79
CA LEU A 352 5.96 0.68 31.42
C LEU A 352 5.32 -0.55 30.75
N GLY A 353 4.49 -1.28 31.49
CA GLY A 353 3.71 -2.40 30.98
C GLY A 353 2.54 -1.94 30.10
N HIS A 354 2.30 -2.63 28.98
CA HIS A 354 1.20 -2.28 28.09
C HIS A 354 0.68 -3.44 27.23
N THR A 355 -0.62 -3.43 26.94
CA THR A 355 -1.29 -4.44 26.10
C THR A 355 -2.24 -3.84 25.06
N VAL A 356 -2.61 -2.56 25.17
CA VAL A 356 -3.36 -1.83 24.14
C VAL A 356 -2.81 -0.43 23.92
N LEU A 357 -2.83 -0.01 22.65
CA LEU A 357 -2.59 1.35 22.18
C LEU A 357 -3.90 1.89 21.58
N ASN A 358 -4.32 3.11 21.96
CA ASN A 358 -5.48 3.82 21.41
C ASN A 358 -5.06 5.17 20.81
N LEU A 359 -5.73 5.59 19.73
CA LEU A 359 -5.70 6.94 19.20
C LEU A 359 -7.12 7.49 19.04
N ALA A 360 -7.23 8.82 19.13
CA ALA A 360 -8.43 9.64 18.94
C ALA A 360 -9.60 9.41 19.94
N SER A 361 -9.84 8.18 20.40
CA SER A 361 -10.80 7.91 21.50
C SER A 361 -10.52 6.59 22.22
N ARG A 362 -11.04 6.48 23.46
CA ARG A 362 -10.97 5.26 24.29
C ARG A 362 -12.25 4.43 24.13
N LEU A 363 -12.14 3.11 24.35
CA LEU A 363 -13.23 2.13 24.25
C LEU A 363 -14.40 2.37 25.23
N TYR A 364 -14.15 3.08 26.34
CA TYR A 364 -15.17 3.48 27.32
C TYR A 364 -15.10 4.99 27.53
N TYR A 365 -16.21 5.67 27.30
CA TYR A 365 -16.36 7.10 27.54
C TYR A 365 -16.40 7.38 29.06
N THR A 366 -15.47 8.20 29.52
CA THR A 366 -15.55 8.90 30.81
C THR A 366 -15.92 10.35 30.51
N GLU A 367 -16.94 10.89 31.18
CA GLU A 367 -17.56 12.19 30.86
C GLU A 367 -16.59 13.40 30.87
N SER A 368 -15.40 13.25 31.45
CA SER A 368 -14.35 14.29 31.51
C SER A 368 -13.34 14.28 30.35
N LEU A 369 -13.49 13.42 29.34
CA LEU A 369 -12.53 13.31 28.22
C LEU A 369 -13.22 13.42 26.86
N THR A 370 -12.93 14.51 26.15
CA THR A 370 -13.36 14.74 24.77
C THR A 370 -12.53 13.92 23.78
N PRO A 371 -13.13 13.11 22.90
CA PRO A 371 -12.44 12.51 21.76
C PRO A 371 -11.81 13.58 20.84
N PHE A 372 -10.81 13.18 20.07
CA PHE A 372 -10.23 14.01 19.03
C PHE A 372 -11.12 14.04 17.77
N SER A 373 -11.27 15.24 17.21
CA SER A 373 -11.96 15.50 15.95
C SER A 373 -11.03 16.34 15.08
N GLY A 374 -10.65 15.84 13.91
CA GLY A 374 -9.58 16.38 13.07
C GLY A 374 -8.83 15.30 12.28
N HIS A 375 -7.56 15.57 11.96
CA HIS A 375 -6.70 14.68 11.17
C HIS A 375 -5.43 14.30 11.93
N MET A 376 -4.94 13.08 11.72
CA MET A 376 -3.63 12.61 12.18
C MET A 376 -2.80 12.09 11.00
N GLN A 377 -1.48 12.24 11.07
CA GLN A 377 -0.51 11.74 10.09
C GLN A 377 0.76 11.26 10.82
N GLN A 378 1.59 10.45 10.15
CA GLN A 378 2.89 9.99 10.67
C GLN A 378 2.86 9.46 12.12
N PHE A 379 1.93 8.57 12.45
CA PHE A 379 2.00 7.94 13.76
C PHE A 379 3.08 6.85 13.78
N ILE A 380 4.20 7.16 14.44
CA ILE A 380 5.35 6.27 14.60
C ILE A 380 5.51 5.95 16.08
N PHE A 381 5.46 4.65 16.43
CA PHE A 381 5.73 4.17 17.78
C PHE A 381 6.88 3.17 17.73
N ASN A 382 7.96 3.45 18.48
CA ASN A 382 9.17 2.64 18.59
C ASN A 382 9.76 2.21 17.23
N GLY A 383 9.78 3.15 16.28
CA GLY A 383 10.33 2.94 14.93
C GLY A 383 9.42 2.16 13.98
N ARG A 384 8.16 1.90 14.34
CA ARG A 384 7.14 1.27 13.48
C ARG A 384 6.11 2.32 13.04
N GLU A 385 5.92 2.48 11.73
CA GLU A 385 4.98 3.45 11.14
C GLU A 385 3.57 2.86 11.05
N TYR A 386 2.74 3.09 12.06
CA TYR A 386 1.49 2.34 12.23
C TYR A 386 0.42 2.65 11.19
N PHE A 387 0.32 3.89 10.70
CA PHE A 387 -0.63 4.22 9.63
C PHE A 387 -0.23 3.55 8.31
N GLU A 388 1.07 3.45 8.01
CA GLU A 388 1.57 2.76 6.82
C GLU A 388 1.38 1.25 6.91
N MET A 389 1.73 0.61 8.04
CA MET A 389 1.50 -0.83 8.22
C MET A 389 0.02 -1.22 8.15
N ILE A 390 -0.90 -0.32 8.52
CA ILE A 390 -2.34 -0.52 8.36
C ILE A 390 -2.76 -0.28 6.91
N ARG A 391 -2.28 0.79 6.25
CA ARG A 391 -2.60 1.07 4.84
C ARG A 391 -2.02 0.02 3.88
N SER A 392 -0.85 -0.56 4.14
CA SER A 392 -0.27 -1.66 3.34
C SER A 392 -0.85 -3.03 3.71
N GLY A 393 -1.33 -3.21 4.94
CA GLY A 393 -1.77 -4.51 5.48
C GLY A 393 -0.66 -5.35 6.10
N THR A 394 0.54 -4.79 6.31
CA THR A 394 1.67 -5.48 6.97
C THR A 394 1.61 -5.48 8.50
N LEU A 395 0.64 -4.83 9.14
CA LEU A 395 0.48 -4.90 10.60
C LEU A 395 0.06 -6.32 11.06
N VAL A 396 0.89 -6.94 11.91
CA VAL A 396 0.63 -8.25 12.53
C VAL A 396 -0.37 -8.16 13.69
N SER A 397 -0.24 -7.12 14.52
CA SER A 397 -1.08 -6.88 15.69
C SER A 397 -2.55 -6.72 15.31
N SER A 398 -3.46 -7.34 16.06
CA SER A 398 -4.90 -7.15 15.83
C SER A 398 -5.32 -5.73 16.18
N TYR A 399 -6.04 -5.08 15.26
CA TYR A 399 -6.46 -3.69 15.39
C TYR A 399 -7.95 -3.51 15.06
N SER A 400 -8.51 -2.40 15.56
CA SER A 400 -9.84 -1.91 15.27
C SER A 400 -9.72 -0.45 14.88
N LEU A 401 -9.95 -0.15 13.61
CA LEU A 401 -9.99 1.19 13.03
C LEU A 401 -11.44 1.52 12.67
N THR A 402 -11.92 2.68 13.12
CA THR A 402 -13.18 3.28 12.64
C THR A 402 -12.98 4.65 11.99
N GLY A 403 -11.81 5.27 12.15
CA GLY A 403 -11.39 6.42 11.36
C GLY A 403 -11.19 6.08 9.88
N VAL A 404 -11.26 7.08 9.01
CA VAL A 404 -11.17 6.92 7.55
C VAL A 404 -9.81 7.39 7.06
N PHE A 405 -9.17 6.67 6.13
CA PHE A 405 -7.99 7.18 5.44
C PHE A 405 -8.40 8.30 4.49
N TYR A 406 -7.77 9.46 4.64
CA TYR A 406 -7.95 10.57 3.72
C TYR A 406 -6.97 10.39 2.55
N ASP A 407 -7.51 10.03 1.39
CA ASP A 407 -6.75 9.92 0.14
C ASP A 407 -6.47 11.33 -0.42
N ALA A 408 -5.43 11.97 0.12
CA ALA A 408 -4.82 13.12 -0.51
C ALA A 408 -4.28 12.73 -1.90
N ASN A 409 -4.31 13.65 -2.87
CA ASN A 409 -3.86 13.40 -4.24
C ASN A 409 -2.45 12.78 -4.25
N ASP A 410 -2.35 11.51 -4.64
CA ASP A 410 -1.10 10.75 -4.76
C ASP A 410 -0.38 11.14 -6.06
N SER A 411 -0.05 12.43 -6.19
CA SER A 411 0.64 13.04 -7.33
C SER A 411 2.16 13.00 -7.21
N ASP A 412 2.69 12.73 -6.02
CA ASP A 412 4.11 12.83 -5.69
C ASP A 412 4.89 11.59 -6.13
N VAL A 413 4.87 11.36 -7.45
CA VAL A 413 5.64 10.33 -8.14
C VAL A 413 7.09 10.77 -8.22
N TYR A 414 8.01 9.89 -7.79
CA TYR A 414 9.44 10.20 -7.73
C TYR A 414 10.31 9.09 -8.35
N HIS A 415 11.48 9.46 -8.90
CA HIS A 415 12.41 8.57 -9.61
C HIS A 415 11.71 7.67 -10.65
N ASP A 416 10.82 8.27 -11.45
CA ASP A 416 10.07 7.59 -12.50
C ASP A 416 10.94 7.29 -13.74
N VAL A 417 10.72 6.11 -14.31
CA VAL A 417 11.43 5.60 -15.48
C VAL A 417 10.49 4.83 -16.41
N THR A 418 10.69 4.96 -17.72
CA THR A 418 9.90 4.26 -18.75
C THR A 418 10.73 3.16 -19.41
N PHE A 419 10.19 1.94 -19.44
CA PHE A 419 10.69 0.80 -20.21
C PHE A 419 10.04 0.81 -21.59
N LEU A 420 10.84 1.04 -22.63
CA LEU A 420 10.37 1.33 -24.00
C LEU A 420 10.12 0.08 -24.87
N SER A 421 10.46 -1.12 -24.40
CA SER A 421 10.21 -2.37 -25.13
C SER A 421 10.12 -3.57 -24.18
N HIS A 422 9.26 -4.55 -24.50
CA HIS A 422 9.20 -5.86 -23.81
C HIS A 422 10.52 -6.66 -23.78
N HIS A 423 11.52 -6.27 -24.58
CA HIS A 423 12.85 -6.88 -24.62
C HIS A 423 13.88 -6.13 -23.76
N THR A 424 13.49 -5.01 -23.16
CA THR A 424 14.30 -4.21 -22.25
C THR A 424 14.37 -4.90 -20.89
N TYR A 425 15.51 -4.76 -20.22
CA TYR A 425 15.64 -4.98 -18.78
C TYR A 425 16.71 -4.04 -18.22
N MET A 426 16.72 -3.92 -16.90
CA MET A 426 17.79 -3.27 -16.13
C MET A 426 18.27 -4.23 -15.05
N GLY A 427 19.59 -4.34 -14.88
CA GLY A 427 20.19 -5.12 -13.80
C GLY A 427 20.52 -4.22 -12.62
N LEU A 428 19.77 -4.37 -11.52
CA LEU A 428 20.06 -3.75 -10.23
C LEU A 428 20.93 -4.70 -9.36
N PRO A 429 21.56 -4.19 -8.28
CA PRO A 429 22.12 -5.04 -7.23
C PRO A 429 21.08 -6.03 -6.71
N GLN A 430 21.53 -7.24 -6.37
CA GLN A 430 20.73 -8.32 -5.79
C GLN A 430 19.70 -7.79 -4.77
N LEU A 431 18.46 -8.27 -4.85
CA LEU A 431 17.47 -8.00 -3.82
C LEU A 431 17.87 -8.68 -2.49
N LYS A 432 17.74 -7.96 -1.37
CA LYS A 432 18.32 -8.35 -0.07
C LYS A 432 17.23 -8.60 0.97
N THR A 433 16.62 -9.79 0.86
CA THR A 433 15.31 -10.15 1.42
C THR A 433 15.29 -11.49 2.20
N TYR A 434 16.40 -11.88 2.82
CA TYR A 434 16.55 -13.17 3.52
C TYR A 434 15.40 -13.48 4.50
N ALA A 435 15.18 -12.62 5.49
CA ALA A 435 14.09 -12.77 6.47
C ALA A 435 12.87 -11.90 6.13
N ASN A 436 13.10 -10.60 5.94
CA ASN A 436 12.06 -9.60 5.68
C ASN A 436 11.91 -9.31 4.18
N ILE A 437 10.66 -9.14 3.74
CA ILE A 437 10.30 -8.64 2.41
C ILE A 437 9.39 -7.43 2.62
N ASP A 438 9.78 -6.30 2.05
CA ASP A 438 9.05 -5.02 2.07
C ASP A 438 9.39 -4.26 0.78
N LEU A 439 8.59 -4.51 -0.26
CA LEU A 439 8.73 -3.90 -1.58
C LEU A 439 7.56 -2.95 -1.79
N TYR A 440 7.86 -1.73 -2.23
CA TYR A 440 6.86 -0.75 -2.64
C TYR A 440 7.28 -0.14 -3.96
N PHE A 441 6.35 0.00 -4.90
CA PHE A 441 6.56 0.73 -6.15
C PHE A 441 5.23 1.16 -6.75
N ARG A 442 5.28 2.15 -7.64
CA ARG A 442 4.16 2.53 -8.50
C ARG A 442 4.44 2.12 -9.93
N LEU A 443 3.41 1.75 -10.67
CA LEU A 443 3.52 1.31 -12.07
C LEU A 443 2.42 1.95 -12.94
N ARG A 444 2.71 2.14 -14.23
CA ARG A 444 1.75 2.66 -15.22
C ARG A 444 1.96 1.99 -16.58
N THR A 445 1.00 1.20 -17.06
CA THR A 445 1.13 0.47 -18.33
C THR A 445 -0.20 0.30 -19.07
N LEU A 446 -0.10 -0.10 -20.34
CA LEU A 446 -1.19 -0.63 -21.18
C LEU A 446 -1.08 -2.14 -21.42
N GLU A 447 0.08 -2.76 -21.13
CA GLU A 447 0.33 -4.19 -21.37
C GLU A 447 -0.47 -5.07 -20.41
N THR A 448 -0.98 -6.21 -20.87
CA THR A 448 -1.66 -7.18 -19.99
C THR A 448 -0.69 -8.09 -19.24
N ASP A 449 0.52 -8.30 -19.75
CA ASP A 449 1.47 -9.28 -19.20
C ASP A 449 2.90 -8.73 -19.24
N GLY A 450 3.80 -9.29 -18.44
CA GLY A 450 5.23 -8.95 -18.49
C GLY A 450 5.92 -9.00 -17.13
N ILE A 451 7.18 -9.44 -17.11
CA ILE A 451 7.99 -9.50 -15.89
C ILE A 451 8.39 -8.09 -15.45
N ILE A 452 7.96 -7.69 -14.25
CA ILE A 452 8.29 -6.40 -13.64
C ILE A 452 9.59 -6.53 -12.84
N MET A 453 9.72 -7.59 -12.02
CA MET A 453 10.93 -7.89 -11.24
C MET A 453 11.21 -9.39 -11.25
N PHE A 454 12.49 -9.77 -11.28
CA PHE A 454 12.94 -11.15 -11.07
C PHE A 454 14.32 -11.19 -10.39
N ASN A 455 14.46 -11.94 -9.31
CA ASN A 455 15.76 -12.31 -8.74
C ASN A 455 15.79 -13.83 -8.55
N ALA A 456 16.81 -14.48 -9.13
CA ALA A 456 17.08 -15.88 -8.85
C ALA A 456 17.66 -16.06 -7.42
N GLY A 457 17.71 -17.30 -6.96
CA GLY A 457 18.36 -17.70 -5.71
C GLY A 457 19.08 -19.03 -5.86
N ARG A 458 19.46 -19.59 -4.72
CA ARG A 458 20.17 -20.87 -4.64
C ARG A 458 19.18 -22.03 -4.66
N GLY A 459 19.58 -23.16 -5.22
CA GLY A 459 18.77 -24.37 -5.27
C GLY A 459 17.50 -24.19 -6.11
N GLN A 460 16.37 -23.88 -5.47
CA GLN A 460 15.10 -23.57 -6.15
C GLN A 460 14.53 -22.20 -5.76
N ASP A 461 15.25 -21.41 -4.97
CA ASP A 461 14.78 -20.10 -4.51
C ASP A 461 14.70 -19.10 -5.66
N PHE A 462 13.65 -18.28 -5.63
CA PHE A 462 13.50 -17.12 -6.49
C PHE A 462 12.43 -16.20 -5.93
N ILE A 463 12.43 -14.96 -6.41
CA ILE A 463 11.33 -14.01 -6.26
C ILE A 463 11.04 -13.35 -7.61
N ALA A 464 9.78 -13.23 -7.94
CA ALA A 464 9.28 -12.61 -9.15
C ALA A 464 8.06 -11.74 -8.83
N VAL A 465 7.95 -10.65 -9.58
CA VAL A 465 6.71 -9.87 -9.69
C VAL A 465 6.45 -9.72 -11.18
N GLU A 466 5.33 -10.23 -11.65
CA GLU A 466 4.89 -10.11 -13.03
C GLU A 466 3.49 -9.50 -13.10
N LEU A 467 3.17 -8.94 -14.25
CA LEU A 467 1.80 -8.71 -14.67
C LEU A 467 1.34 -9.94 -15.47
N SER A 468 0.10 -10.37 -15.26
CA SER A 468 -0.51 -11.50 -15.96
C SER A 468 -2.01 -11.26 -16.11
N ASN A 469 -2.53 -11.21 -17.34
CA ASN A 469 -3.91 -10.85 -17.69
C ASN A 469 -4.39 -9.54 -17.01
N GLY A 470 -3.50 -8.55 -16.89
CA GLY A 470 -3.74 -7.26 -16.27
C GLY A 470 -3.74 -7.25 -14.73
N HIS A 471 -3.27 -8.32 -14.08
CA HIS A 471 -3.20 -8.45 -12.62
C HIS A 471 -1.77 -8.71 -12.14
N ILE A 472 -1.42 -8.23 -10.94
CA ILE A 472 -0.11 -8.46 -10.33
C ILE A 472 -0.08 -9.87 -9.75
N HIS A 473 0.92 -10.63 -10.20
CA HIS A 473 1.30 -11.92 -9.65
C HIS A 473 2.64 -11.76 -8.92
N TYR A 474 2.61 -11.94 -7.60
CA TYR A 474 3.78 -12.06 -6.75
C TYR A 474 4.09 -13.56 -6.56
N VAL A 475 5.21 -14.02 -7.11
CA VAL A 475 5.57 -15.44 -7.18
C VAL A 475 6.94 -15.64 -6.53
N LEU A 476 7.06 -16.58 -5.60
CA LEU A 476 8.33 -16.89 -4.92
C LEU A 476 8.44 -18.36 -4.52
N ASN A 477 9.67 -18.80 -4.28
CA ASN A 477 9.97 -20.09 -3.66
C ASN A 477 11.02 -19.90 -2.54
N LEU A 478 10.85 -20.66 -1.47
CA LEU A 478 11.66 -20.67 -0.25
C LEU A 478 12.17 -22.10 0.01
N GLY A 479 12.71 -22.77 -1.01
CA GLY A 479 13.08 -24.20 -1.01
C GLY A 479 11.94 -25.23 -0.93
N TYR A 480 10.80 -24.89 -0.31
CA TYR A 480 9.73 -25.83 0.07
C TYR A 480 8.46 -25.77 -0.80
N GLY A 481 8.50 -25.04 -1.92
CA GLY A 481 7.47 -25.02 -2.95
C GLY A 481 6.90 -23.63 -3.21
N VAL A 482 6.46 -23.40 -4.44
CA VAL A 482 6.08 -22.07 -4.92
C VAL A 482 4.83 -21.53 -4.22
N ILE A 483 4.94 -20.28 -3.77
CA ILE A 483 3.85 -19.41 -3.36
C ILE A 483 3.55 -18.50 -4.56
N ASN A 484 2.30 -18.48 -5.02
CA ASN A 484 1.82 -17.55 -6.05
C ASN A 484 0.64 -16.76 -5.47
N LEU A 485 0.79 -15.45 -5.41
CA LEU A 485 -0.19 -14.48 -4.96
C LEU A 485 -0.58 -13.57 -6.12
N ARG A 486 -1.75 -13.82 -6.71
CA ARG A 486 -2.45 -12.81 -7.51
C ARG A 486 -3.06 -11.76 -6.56
N ASP A 487 -3.18 -10.53 -7.02
CA ASP A 487 -4.04 -9.53 -6.38
C ASP A 487 -5.52 -9.99 -6.34
N ASN A 488 -6.36 -9.23 -5.64
CA ASN A 488 -7.80 -9.37 -5.64
C ASN A 488 -8.53 -8.09 -6.07
N SER A 489 -7.92 -7.29 -6.96
CA SER A 489 -8.65 -6.19 -7.61
C SER A 489 -9.72 -6.77 -8.57
N PRO A 490 -10.89 -6.13 -8.69
CA PRO A 490 -11.92 -6.51 -9.67
C PRO A 490 -11.65 -5.90 -11.05
N ARG A 491 -10.80 -4.86 -11.13
CA ARG A 491 -10.34 -4.22 -12.36
C ARG A 491 -8.90 -4.65 -12.66
N LYS A 492 -8.59 -4.78 -13.95
CA LYS A 492 -7.21 -4.93 -14.45
C LYS A 492 -6.48 -3.58 -14.31
N ILE A 493 -5.17 -3.62 -14.08
CA ILE A 493 -4.35 -2.43 -13.76
C ILE A 493 -3.49 -1.93 -14.94
N ASN A 494 -3.87 -2.31 -16.16
CA ASN A 494 -3.23 -1.89 -17.41
C ASN A 494 -4.02 -0.77 -18.12
N ASP A 495 -4.53 0.18 -17.34
CA ASP A 495 -5.39 1.29 -17.77
C ASP A 495 -4.62 2.61 -18.04
N ASN A 496 -3.28 2.55 -18.08
CA ASN A 496 -2.35 3.67 -18.15
C ASN A 496 -2.46 4.69 -16.99
N LYS A 497 -2.93 4.29 -15.80
CA LYS A 497 -2.84 5.08 -14.55
C LYS A 497 -1.77 4.55 -13.59
N TRP A 498 -1.40 5.39 -12.61
CA TRP A 498 -0.38 5.07 -11.61
C TRP A 498 -0.92 4.24 -10.46
N HIS A 499 -0.92 2.92 -10.64
CA HIS A 499 -1.25 1.95 -9.60
C HIS A 499 -0.11 1.80 -8.59
N THR A 500 -0.46 1.58 -7.33
CA THR A 500 0.45 1.44 -6.20
C THR A 500 0.49 -0.01 -5.73
N VAL A 501 1.67 -0.64 -5.82
CA VAL A 501 1.91 -2.03 -5.39
C VAL A 501 2.75 -2.06 -4.12
N SER A 502 2.30 -2.84 -3.14
CA SER A 502 3.06 -3.13 -1.92
C SER A 502 3.08 -4.63 -1.66
N ILE A 503 4.27 -5.20 -1.55
CA ILE A 503 4.50 -6.63 -1.26
C ILE A 503 5.26 -6.73 0.06
N GLY A 504 4.65 -7.39 1.03
CA GLY A 504 5.16 -7.48 2.39
C GLY A 504 5.23 -8.92 2.90
N ARG A 505 6.14 -9.15 3.85
CA ARG A 505 6.19 -10.36 4.66
C ARG A 505 6.00 -10.00 6.14
N PRO A 506 4.75 -9.84 6.61
CA PRO A 506 4.48 -9.47 8.00
C PRO A 506 4.88 -10.53 9.04
N SER A 507 5.03 -11.81 8.70
CA SER A 507 5.52 -12.82 9.66
C SER A 507 6.38 -13.89 8.99
N GLN A 508 7.04 -14.73 9.80
CA GLN A 508 7.89 -15.82 9.31
C GLN A 508 7.21 -16.68 8.22
N PHE A 509 5.87 -16.83 8.25
CA PHE A 509 5.13 -17.60 7.26
C PHE A 509 4.16 -16.77 6.40
N LYS A 510 3.63 -15.64 6.88
CA LYS A 510 2.61 -14.86 6.15
C LYS A 510 3.26 -13.88 5.16
N HIS A 511 2.76 -13.91 3.92
CA HIS A 511 2.99 -12.92 2.88
C HIS A 511 1.72 -12.14 2.55
N THR A 512 1.87 -10.89 2.10
CA THR A 512 0.80 -9.98 1.69
C THR A 512 1.15 -9.30 0.38
N LEU A 513 0.23 -9.27 -0.57
CA LEU A 513 0.27 -8.44 -1.77
C LEU A 513 -0.90 -7.45 -1.68
N ARG A 514 -0.61 -6.17 -1.87
CA ARG A 514 -1.63 -5.12 -1.98
C ARG A 514 -1.43 -4.36 -3.29
N VAL A 515 -2.54 -4.11 -3.97
CA VAL A 515 -2.64 -3.23 -5.13
C VAL A 515 -3.72 -2.19 -4.84
N ASP A 516 -3.32 -0.92 -4.75
CA ASP A 516 -4.12 0.24 -4.36
C ASP A 516 -4.90 0.06 -3.04
N THR A 517 -6.17 -0.35 -3.12
CA THR A 517 -7.07 -0.61 -1.98
C THR A 517 -7.24 -2.10 -1.67
N TYR A 518 -6.88 -2.98 -2.61
CA TYR A 518 -7.15 -4.42 -2.59
C TYR A 518 -5.96 -5.20 -2.00
N HIS A 519 -6.21 -5.99 -0.95
CA HIS A 519 -5.20 -6.82 -0.27
C HIS A 519 -5.51 -8.32 -0.41
N SER A 520 -4.51 -9.09 -0.84
CA SER A 520 -4.46 -10.55 -0.78
C SER A 520 -3.31 -11.02 0.13
N SER A 521 -3.41 -12.24 0.68
CA SER A 521 -2.38 -12.80 1.56
C SER A 521 -2.34 -14.32 1.53
N ALA A 522 -1.14 -14.90 1.61
CA ALA A 522 -0.91 -16.34 1.62
C ALA A 522 0.10 -16.71 2.71
N ASN A 523 0.11 -18.00 3.08
CA ASN A 523 1.09 -18.55 4.02
C ASN A 523 2.07 -19.47 3.28
N SER A 524 3.33 -19.42 3.71
CA SER A 524 4.40 -20.30 3.28
C SER A 524 4.12 -21.75 3.65
N LYS A 525 4.60 -22.68 2.82
CA LYS A 525 4.57 -24.13 3.10
C LYS A 525 6.00 -24.56 3.40
N GLY A 526 6.28 -25.04 4.61
CA GLY A 526 7.63 -25.45 5.02
C GLY A 526 7.97 -25.02 6.45
N ASN A 527 9.10 -25.52 6.96
CA ASN A 527 9.65 -25.13 8.27
C ASN A 527 10.76 -24.08 8.15
N GLU A 528 11.43 -24.01 6.99
CA GLU A 528 12.39 -22.95 6.70
C GLU A 528 11.65 -21.72 6.18
N SER A 529 12.20 -20.55 6.47
CA SER A 529 11.58 -19.27 6.15
C SER A 529 12.41 -18.40 5.23
N ASN A 530 13.69 -18.68 5.06
CA ASN A 530 14.60 -17.67 4.56
C ASN A 530 14.76 -17.76 3.03
N LEU A 531 14.89 -16.61 2.38
CA LEU A 531 14.89 -16.49 0.91
C LEU A 531 16.33 -16.24 0.42
N ASP A 532 16.98 -17.28 -0.09
CA ASP A 532 18.42 -17.32 -0.38
C ASP A 532 18.71 -16.84 -1.81
N LEU A 533 18.45 -15.54 -2.06
CA LEU A 533 18.69 -14.90 -3.37
C LEU A 533 20.17 -14.81 -3.74
N ASP A 534 20.45 -14.76 -5.05
CA ASP A 534 21.80 -14.65 -5.63
C ASP A 534 21.75 -13.96 -7.02
N GLY A 535 22.87 -13.45 -7.51
CA GLY A 535 22.95 -12.73 -8.78
C GLY A 535 22.31 -11.34 -8.76
N ILE A 536 22.01 -10.79 -9.95
CA ILE A 536 21.42 -9.45 -10.09
C ILE A 536 19.89 -9.48 -9.96
N LEU A 537 19.31 -8.39 -9.43
CA LEU A 537 17.88 -8.14 -9.52
C LEU A 537 17.58 -7.62 -10.93
N PHE A 538 16.79 -8.36 -11.68
CA PHE A 538 16.26 -7.92 -12.96
C PHE A 538 15.01 -7.06 -12.75
N LEU A 539 14.96 -5.91 -13.42
CA LEU A 539 13.83 -4.95 -13.42
C LEU A 539 13.36 -4.72 -14.87
N GLY A 540 12.06 -4.75 -15.10
CA GLY A 540 11.40 -4.56 -16.41
C GLY A 540 11.47 -5.75 -17.37
N GLY A 541 12.16 -6.83 -17.03
CA GLY A 541 12.27 -8.02 -17.87
C GLY A 541 13.51 -8.84 -17.52
N VAL A 542 13.71 -9.98 -18.18
CA VAL A 542 14.96 -10.76 -18.11
C VAL A 542 15.64 -10.85 -19.49
N ARG A 543 16.84 -11.44 -19.53
CA ARG A 543 17.55 -11.67 -20.80
C ARG A 543 16.74 -12.58 -21.72
N LYS A 544 16.81 -12.36 -23.04
CA LYS A 544 16.07 -13.14 -24.05
C LYS A 544 16.27 -14.65 -23.96
N ASN A 545 17.45 -15.11 -23.51
CA ASN A 545 17.78 -16.53 -23.32
C ASN A 545 17.39 -17.09 -21.93
N MET A 546 16.75 -16.29 -21.06
CA MET A 546 16.28 -16.69 -19.74
C MET A 546 14.78 -17.01 -19.70
N TYR A 547 13.93 -16.41 -20.54
CA TYR A 547 12.48 -16.67 -20.51
C TYR A 547 12.13 -18.16 -20.64
N SER A 548 12.79 -18.90 -21.55
CA SER A 548 12.65 -20.35 -21.71
C SER A 548 13.28 -21.19 -20.58
N LYS A 549 13.84 -20.56 -19.56
CA LYS A 549 14.51 -21.17 -18.40
C LYS A 549 13.83 -20.83 -17.07
N LEU A 550 12.90 -19.88 -17.02
CA LEU A 550 12.25 -19.44 -15.78
C LEU A 550 11.49 -20.59 -15.08
N PRO A 551 11.19 -20.45 -13.77
CA PRO A 551 10.19 -21.26 -13.08
C PRO A 551 8.87 -21.29 -13.86
N SER A 552 8.25 -22.47 -13.97
CA SER A 552 7.01 -22.73 -14.71
C SER A 552 5.78 -21.95 -14.21
N GLU A 553 5.87 -21.43 -13.00
CA GLU A 553 4.85 -20.69 -12.29
C GLU A 553 4.89 -19.18 -12.59
N ILE A 554 5.90 -18.71 -13.34
CA ILE A 554 5.96 -17.39 -13.97
C ILE A 554 5.42 -17.54 -15.40
N ILE A 555 4.36 -16.80 -15.73
CA ILE A 555 3.59 -16.99 -16.98
C ILE A 555 4.16 -16.12 -18.12
N SER A 556 4.74 -14.97 -17.77
CA SER A 556 5.24 -13.97 -18.72
C SER A 556 6.42 -14.47 -19.55
N THR A 557 6.24 -14.50 -20.86
CA THR A 557 7.28 -14.87 -21.83
C THR A 557 8.11 -13.68 -22.33
N TYR A 558 7.84 -12.48 -21.80
CA TYR A 558 8.47 -11.22 -22.16
C TYR A 558 8.49 -10.23 -20.96
N GLY A 559 9.19 -9.11 -21.10
CA GLY A 559 9.39 -8.10 -20.05
C GLY A 559 8.29 -7.04 -20.01
N TYR A 560 8.15 -6.39 -18.87
CA TYR A 560 7.26 -5.25 -18.68
C TYR A 560 7.64 -4.04 -19.55
N GLN A 561 6.66 -3.47 -20.24
CA GLN A 561 6.73 -2.21 -20.98
C GLN A 561 5.78 -1.20 -20.30
N GLY A 562 6.17 0.07 -20.19
CA GLY A 562 5.47 1.07 -19.38
C GLY A 562 6.39 1.72 -18.33
N CYS A 563 5.83 2.45 -17.37
CA CYS A 563 6.59 3.18 -16.37
C CYS A 563 6.63 2.51 -14.99
N LEU A 564 7.77 2.58 -14.31
CA LEU A 564 7.91 2.27 -12.89
C LEU A 564 8.42 3.50 -12.13
N ALA A 565 7.95 3.71 -10.91
CA ALA A 565 8.35 4.83 -10.06
C ALA A 565 8.28 4.46 -8.57
N CYS A 566 8.78 5.36 -7.71
CA CYS A 566 8.75 5.25 -6.25
C CYS A 566 9.29 3.90 -5.73
N ILE A 567 10.30 3.34 -6.41
CA ILE A 567 10.77 1.96 -6.16
C ILE A 567 11.54 1.90 -4.85
N GLU A 568 10.97 1.30 -3.82
CA GLU A 568 11.57 1.07 -2.50
C GLU A 568 11.79 -0.43 -2.27
N LEU A 569 13.05 -0.82 -2.02
CA LEU A 569 13.48 -2.22 -1.86
C LEU A 569 14.00 -2.47 -0.44
N ASN A 570 13.15 -3.05 0.41
CA ASN A 570 13.36 -3.25 1.86
C ASN A 570 13.69 -1.93 2.59
N GLY A 571 12.93 -0.87 2.32
CA GLY A 571 13.16 0.45 2.90
C GLY A 571 14.40 1.18 2.35
N VAL A 572 14.74 0.98 1.07
CA VAL A 572 15.72 1.81 0.34
C VAL A 572 15.14 2.22 -1.01
N ALA A 573 14.95 3.52 -1.21
CA ALA A 573 14.51 4.09 -2.48
C ALA A 573 15.61 3.94 -3.54
N GLY A 574 15.25 3.38 -4.68
CA GLY A 574 16.07 3.33 -5.89
C GLY A 574 15.74 4.49 -6.82
N ASP A 575 16.75 5.28 -7.19
CA ASP A 575 16.83 5.73 -8.57
C ASP A 575 17.38 4.52 -9.35
N PRO A 576 16.59 3.84 -10.20
CA PRO A 576 17.02 2.60 -10.82
C PRO A 576 18.11 2.87 -11.87
N ILE A 577 18.03 3.97 -12.64
CA ILE A 577 19.02 4.35 -13.65
C ILE A 577 20.39 4.60 -13.01
N ASN A 578 20.44 5.42 -11.95
CA ASN A 578 21.68 5.76 -11.27
C ASN A 578 22.23 4.64 -10.36
N LYS A 579 21.49 3.53 -10.18
CA LYS A 579 21.93 2.35 -9.42
C LYS A 579 22.09 1.09 -10.26
N ALA A 580 21.92 1.17 -11.58
CA ALA A 580 22.03 0.03 -12.47
C ALA A 580 23.48 -0.52 -12.53
N LEU A 581 23.64 -1.81 -12.22
CA LEU A 581 24.82 -2.59 -12.55
C LEU A 581 24.86 -2.96 -14.04
N VAL A 582 23.68 -3.16 -14.64
CA VAL A 582 23.47 -3.31 -16.09
C VAL A 582 22.45 -2.26 -16.52
N PRO A 583 22.88 -1.07 -16.97
CA PRO A 583 21.99 -0.05 -17.52
C PRO A 583 21.47 -0.49 -18.90
N SER A 584 20.38 0.15 -19.36
CA SER A 584 19.85 -0.05 -20.71
C SER A 584 19.49 1.30 -21.34
N ASN A 585 19.81 1.46 -22.62
CA ASN A 585 19.47 2.63 -23.42
C ASN A 585 17.99 2.68 -23.86
N GLN A 586 17.22 1.63 -23.57
CA GLN A 586 15.76 1.60 -23.75
C GLN A 586 14.98 1.78 -22.42
N VAL A 587 15.68 2.23 -21.37
CA VAL A 587 15.05 2.80 -20.17
C VAL A 587 15.34 4.29 -20.12
N SER A 588 14.31 5.12 -20.26
CA SER A 588 14.41 6.58 -20.12
C SER A 588 13.98 7.02 -18.73
N LYS A 589 14.54 8.14 -18.25
CA LYS A 589 13.97 8.85 -17.07
C LYS A 589 12.70 9.59 -17.50
N GLY A 590 11.72 9.67 -16.60
CA GLY A 590 10.45 10.33 -16.87
C GLY A 590 9.39 9.38 -17.43
N CYS A 591 8.13 9.77 -17.28
CA CYS A 591 6.94 9.05 -17.71
C CYS A 591 5.94 9.97 -18.47
N GLU A 592 6.46 10.95 -19.19
CA GLU A 592 5.73 11.88 -20.06
C GLU A 592 5.72 11.41 -21.52
N GLU A 593 4.71 11.78 -22.32
CA GLU A 593 4.41 11.17 -23.63
C GLU A 593 5.24 11.67 -24.83
N GLU A 594 6.55 11.93 -24.67
CA GLU A 594 7.45 12.30 -25.77
C GLU A 594 7.81 11.13 -26.72
N ALA A 595 6.82 10.34 -27.16
CA ALA A 595 7.03 9.09 -27.90
C ALA A 595 6.11 8.85 -29.12
N ARG A 596 5.29 9.83 -29.55
CA ARG A 596 4.40 9.67 -30.74
C ARG A 596 4.64 10.61 -31.93
N ASN A 597 5.56 11.57 -31.85
CA ASN A 597 5.94 12.42 -33.00
C ASN A 597 7.26 12.00 -33.70
N SER A 598 7.91 10.92 -33.27
CA SER A 598 9.13 10.35 -33.89
C SER A 598 8.85 9.37 -35.04
N ARG A 599 7.80 9.63 -35.84
CA ARG A 599 7.46 8.88 -37.07
C ARG A 599 7.17 9.79 -38.28
N ASN A 600 7.97 10.83 -38.47
CA ASN A 600 8.01 11.61 -39.72
C ASN A 600 9.39 12.30 -39.91
N ASN A 601 10.47 11.53 -39.79
CA ASN A 601 11.82 11.97 -40.21
C ASN A 601 12.73 10.75 -40.48
N TYR A 602 12.46 10.05 -41.57
CA TYR A 602 13.36 9.09 -42.20
C TYR A 602 13.39 9.33 -43.72
N GLU A 603 13.82 10.52 -44.13
CA GLU A 603 14.36 10.79 -45.47
C GLU A 603 14.97 12.21 -45.52
N LEU A 604 16.27 12.33 -45.17
CA LEU A 604 17.26 13.34 -45.64
C LEU A 604 18.51 13.34 -44.75
N SER A 605 19.34 12.30 -44.90
CA SER A 605 20.67 12.26 -44.27
C SER A 605 21.69 11.53 -45.15
N ASP A 606 21.91 12.04 -46.36
CA ASP A 606 23.14 11.80 -47.13
C ASP A 606 23.29 12.90 -48.21
N ILE A 607 24.27 13.81 -48.01
CA ILE A 607 25.10 14.49 -49.03
C ILE A 607 26.14 15.38 -48.32
N ASP A 608 27.40 15.17 -48.69
CA ASP A 608 28.64 15.94 -48.50
C ASP A 608 28.92 16.76 -47.20
N THR A 609 29.99 16.32 -46.54
CA THR A 609 30.82 17.14 -45.65
C THR A 609 31.92 17.89 -46.41
N GLN A 610 31.70 19.16 -46.77
CA GLN A 610 32.79 20.15 -46.94
C GLN A 610 32.28 21.60 -47.09
N TYR A 611 32.74 22.51 -46.21
CA TYR A 611 33.59 23.67 -46.55
C TYR A 611 33.99 24.47 -45.30
N VAL A 612 35.14 25.16 -45.35
CA VAL A 612 35.77 25.88 -44.21
C VAL A 612 35.45 27.38 -44.26
N GLY A 613 35.15 28.03 -43.11
CA GLY A 613 34.59 29.39 -43.10
C GLY A 613 34.76 30.26 -41.84
N LEU A 614 35.97 30.34 -41.27
CA LEU A 614 36.50 31.44 -40.44
C LEU A 614 35.58 32.27 -39.50
N ASN A 615 35.64 31.93 -38.21
CA ASN A 615 35.88 32.81 -37.05
C ASN A 615 35.53 34.33 -37.07
N TYR A 616 34.74 34.72 -36.06
CA TYR A 616 35.06 35.79 -35.09
C TYR A 616 34.98 37.29 -35.49
N HIS A 617 33.80 37.90 -35.34
CA HIS A 617 33.59 39.07 -34.44
C HIS A 617 32.11 39.54 -34.38
N ARG A 618 31.81 40.44 -33.42
CA ARG A 618 30.64 41.35 -33.38
C ARG A 618 29.27 40.80 -32.92
N LYS A 619 29.21 40.18 -31.72
CA LYS A 619 28.04 40.28 -30.82
C LYS A 619 28.44 40.50 -29.34
N GLN A 620 29.14 41.62 -29.10
CA GLN A 620 28.96 42.41 -27.87
C GLN A 620 28.42 43.77 -28.31
N GLN A 621 27.72 44.47 -27.40
CA GLN A 621 26.90 45.66 -27.69
C GLN A 621 25.70 45.39 -28.63
N ILE A 622 24.68 44.70 -28.11
CA ILE A 622 23.34 45.27 -27.84
C ILE A 622 22.75 44.43 -26.71
N GLN A 623 22.85 44.96 -25.49
CA GLN A 623 22.25 44.43 -24.27
C GLN A 623 21.94 45.68 -23.43
N ASN A 624 20.78 45.72 -22.76
CA ASN A 624 20.21 46.89 -22.06
C ASN A 624 19.43 47.94 -22.91
N HIS A 625 18.60 47.53 -23.88
CA HIS A 625 17.41 48.36 -24.20
C HIS A 625 16.14 47.66 -24.77
N PHE A 626 15.79 46.46 -24.28
CA PHE A 626 14.39 46.03 -24.22
C PHE A 626 14.20 45.14 -22.99
N ARG A 627 13.62 45.72 -21.92
CA ARG A 627 13.29 45.02 -20.66
C ARG A 627 12.00 45.60 -20.07
N GLN A 628 10.89 45.46 -20.81
CA GLN A 628 9.51 45.62 -20.34
C GLN A 628 8.59 45.06 -21.43
N GLN A 629 7.52 44.37 -21.02
CA GLN A 629 6.59 43.57 -21.86
C GLN A 629 7.13 42.24 -22.42
N GLU A 630 7.29 41.25 -21.55
CA GLU A 630 6.81 39.85 -21.73
C GLU A 630 7.16 39.03 -20.46
N LEU A 631 6.35 39.18 -19.40
CA LEU A 631 6.33 38.26 -18.26
C LEU A 631 5.06 38.42 -17.40
N ASP A 632 3.89 38.41 -18.04
CA ASP A 632 2.59 38.48 -17.34
C ASP A 632 1.54 37.61 -18.05
N SER A 633 1.79 36.30 -18.04
CA SER A 633 0.94 35.28 -18.67
C SER A 633 1.07 33.90 -17.99
N SER A 634 1.38 33.86 -16.70
CA SER A 634 1.47 32.62 -15.90
C SER A 634 0.25 32.38 -15.00
N ILE A 635 -0.89 32.98 -15.34
CA ILE A 635 -2.20 32.74 -14.70
C ILE A 635 -3.21 32.46 -15.81
N ILE A 636 -3.46 31.17 -16.05
CA ILE A 636 -4.71 30.51 -16.47
C ILE A 636 -4.35 29.02 -16.56
N SER A 637 -4.64 28.28 -15.49
CA SER A 637 -4.58 26.81 -15.51
C SER A 637 -5.85 26.33 -16.20
N ARG A 638 -5.82 26.12 -17.51
CA ARG A 638 -7.00 25.56 -18.21
C ARG A 638 -7.27 24.16 -17.68
N CYS A 639 -8.39 24.03 -16.99
CA CYS A 639 -9.01 22.77 -16.67
C CYS A 639 -9.31 21.99 -17.95
N SER A 640 -8.97 20.69 -18.00
CA SER A 640 -9.26 19.79 -19.12
C SER A 640 -10.02 18.59 -18.57
N CYS A 641 -11.34 18.66 -18.69
CA CYS A 641 -12.27 17.59 -18.43
C CYS A 641 -12.78 17.10 -19.78
N GLU A 642 -12.83 15.79 -19.98
CA GLU A 642 -13.27 15.19 -21.23
C GLU A 642 -14.72 14.69 -21.11
N ASN A 643 -15.34 14.25 -22.21
CA ASN A 643 -16.69 13.66 -22.24
C ASN A 643 -17.79 14.52 -21.55
N ASP A 644 -17.73 15.85 -21.71
CA ASP A 644 -18.56 16.85 -21.02
C ASP A 644 -18.47 16.87 -19.48
N GLY A 645 -17.35 16.41 -18.90
CA GLY A 645 -17.07 16.61 -17.48
C GLY A 645 -17.09 18.09 -17.10
N ILE A 646 -17.85 18.46 -16.06
CA ILE A 646 -17.95 19.85 -15.63
C ILE A 646 -16.73 20.20 -14.78
N CYS A 647 -15.96 21.20 -15.20
CA CYS A 647 -14.86 21.69 -14.37
C CYS A 647 -15.37 22.44 -13.14
N ILE A 648 -14.85 22.09 -11.97
CA ILE A 648 -15.07 22.79 -10.71
C ILE A 648 -13.76 23.44 -10.25
N GLU A 649 -13.70 24.78 -10.32
CA GLU A 649 -12.62 25.56 -9.73
C GLU A 649 -12.84 25.75 -8.22
N HIS A 650 -12.23 24.88 -7.42
CA HIS A 650 -12.12 25.08 -5.98
C HIS A 650 -11.08 26.16 -5.68
N GLY A 651 -11.53 27.32 -5.19
CA GLY A 651 -10.70 28.52 -4.99
C GLY A 651 -9.51 28.30 -4.04
N GLY A 652 -8.34 27.99 -4.62
CA GLY A 652 -7.08 27.75 -3.90
C GLY A 652 -6.44 26.38 -4.13
N SER A 653 -7.08 25.47 -4.88
CA SER A 653 -6.53 24.15 -5.23
C SER A 653 -6.57 23.89 -6.75
N SER A 654 -5.98 22.78 -7.19
CA SER A 654 -6.13 22.30 -8.57
C SER A 654 -7.62 22.09 -8.91
N PRO A 655 -8.08 22.49 -10.11
CA PRO A 655 -9.46 22.28 -10.50
C PRO A 655 -9.75 20.79 -10.71
N THR A 656 -10.99 20.39 -10.42
CA THR A 656 -11.49 19.01 -10.48
C THR A 656 -12.56 18.88 -11.57
N CYS A 657 -12.86 17.65 -12.00
CA CYS A 657 -13.93 17.36 -12.95
C CYS A 657 -15.06 16.61 -12.25
N ASP A 658 -16.28 17.15 -12.34
CA ASP A 658 -17.52 16.46 -12.02
C ASP A 658 -17.98 15.63 -13.22
N CYS A 659 -18.18 14.34 -12.98
CA CYS A 659 -18.49 13.33 -13.98
C CYS A 659 -19.90 12.75 -13.83
N ASP A 660 -20.75 13.30 -12.95
CA ASP A 660 -22.08 12.76 -12.67
C ASP A 660 -23.12 13.08 -13.77
N LEU A 661 -22.76 13.96 -14.72
CA LEU A 661 -23.46 14.15 -16.00
C LEU A 661 -22.78 13.44 -17.19
N THR A 662 -21.92 12.46 -16.92
CA THR A 662 -21.25 11.63 -17.94
C THR A 662 -21.54 10.16 -17.66
N SER A 663 -21.56 9.30 -18.68
CA SER A 663 -21.55 7.84 -18.46
C SER A 663 -20.19 7.30 -18.00
N PHE A 664 -19.21 8.19 -17.83
CA PHE A 664 -17.82 7.87 -17.50
C PHE A 664 -17.53 8.14 -16.01
N SER A 665 -16.29 7.91 -15.61
CA SER A 665 -15.81 8.08 -14.25
C SER A 665 -14.34 8.55 -14.24
N GLY A 666 -13.74 8.64 -13.04
CA GLY A 666 -12.36 9.08 -12.87
C GLY A 666 -12.16 10.60 -12.85
N PRO A 667 -10.96 11.09 -12.51
CA PRO A 667 -10.71 12.49 -12.18
C PRO A 667 -10.77 13.48 -13.37
N ARG A 668 -11.00 12.99 -14.59
CA ARG A 668 -11.23 13.78 -15.82
C ARG A 668 -12.40 13.27 -16.67
N CYS A 669 -13.23 12.37 -16.12
CA CYS A 669 -14.35 11.74 -16.81
C CYS A 669 -13.96 10.91 -18.04
N THR A 670 -12.74 10.33 -18.03
CA THR A 670 -12.17 9.52 -19.12
C THR A 670 -12.28 8.01 -18.91
N GLU A 671 -12.72 7.53 -17.74
CA GLU A 671 -12.77 6.10 -17.42
C GLU A 671 -14.12 5.48 -17.80
N GLU A 672 -14.12 4.34 -18.50
CA GLU A 672 -15.34 3.53 -18.68
C GLU A 672 -15.91 3.13 -17.31
N SER A 673 -17.22 3.36 -17.13
CA SER A 673 -17.94 2.98 -15.92
C SER A 673 -18.46 1.53 -16.01
N VAL A 674 -18.80 0.94 -14.86
CA VAL A 674 -19.32 -0.44 -14.80
C VAL A 674 -20.57 -0.59 -15.69
N ALA A 675 -20.55 -1.65 -16.51
CA ALA A 675 -21.59 -2.01 -17.45
C ALA A 675 -22.22 -3.37 -17.13
N TYR A 676 -23.51 -3.50 -17.40
CA TYR A 676 -24.26 -4.74 -17.28
C TYR A 676 -25.07 -5.02 -18.56
N GLU A 677 -25.07 -6.29 -18.99
CA GLU A 677 -25.88 -6.82 -20.08
C GLU A 677 -27.14 -7.50 -19.53
N TRP A 678 -28.30 -7.12 -20.08
CA TRP A 678 -29.58 -7.80 -19.95
C TRP A 678 -29.82 -8.63 -21.21
N SER A 679 -29.75 -9.96 -21.09
CA SER A 679 -30.06 -10.88 -22.20
C SER A 679 -31.59 -11.09 -22.35
N ASN A 680 -32.02 -12.04 -23.20
CA ASN A 680 -33.42 -12.27 -23.61
C ASN A 680 -34.45 -12.65 -22.51
N GLU A 681 -34.11 -12.67 -21.21
CA GLU A 681 -35.07 -12.95 -20.12
C GLU A 681 -35.19 -11.75 -19.16
N PRO A 682 -36.38 -11.48 -18.58
CA PRO A 682 -36.56 -10.36 -17.67
C PRO A 682 -35.59 -10.38 -16.49
N GLY A 683 -34.80 -9.32 -16.38
CA GLY A 683 -33.80 -9.11 -15.34
C GLY A 683 -33.92 -7.71 -14.75
N LEU A 684 -33.57 -7.57 -13.47
CA LEU A 684 -33.74 -6.33 -12.71
C LEU A 684 -32.62 -6.18 -11.69
N ILE A 685 -31.87 -5.09 -11.74
CA ILE A 685 -31.05 -4.64 -10.60
C ILE A 685 -31.96 -3.80 -9.69
N ARG A 686 -31.90 -4.05 -8.38
CA ARG A 686 -32.61 -3.26 -7.39
C ARG A 686 -31.70 -2.83 -6.24
N TYR A 687 -31.59 -1.52 -6.05
CA TYR A 687 -31.05 -0.91 -4.83
C TYR A 687 -32.18 -0.52 -3.88
N ASN A 688 -31.95 -0.63 -2.57
CA ASN A 688 -32.88 -0.21 -1.52
C ASN A 688 -32.18 0.81 -0.61
N PHE A 689 -32.74 2.00 -0.48
CA PHE A 689 -32.25 2.98 0.49
C PHE A 689 -32.53 2.48 1.92
N PRO A 690 -31.52 2.50 2.82
CA PRO A 690 -31.73 2.28 4.26
C PRO A 690 -32.81 3.20 4.80
N TYR A 691 -33.63 2.72 5.75
CA TYR A 691 -34.79 3.46 6.26
C TYR A 691 -34.39 4.82 6.88
N ASP A 692 -33.20 4.87 7.48
CA ASP A 692 -32.55 6.05 8.08
C ASP A 692 -31.85 6.98 7.06
N LYS A 693 -31.77 6.58 5.78
CA LYS A 693 -31.01 7.29 4.72
C LYS A 693 -31.81 7.48 3.42
N ARG A 694 -33.12 7.57 3.51
CA ARG A 694 -33.98 7.92 2.37
C ARG A 694 -33.91 9.42 2.10
N PRO A 695 -33.46 9.88 0.92
CA PRO A 695 -33.34 11.30 0.65
C PRO A 695 -34.69 11.93 0.29
N ASP A 696 -34.86 13.19 0.70
CA ASP A 696 -35.85 14.14 0.15
C ASP A 696 -35.07 15.14 -0.73
N THR A 697 -35.34 15.20 -2.03
CA THR A 697 -34.54 16.03 -2.96
C THR A 697 -35.34 17.12 -3.66
N ARG A 698 -34.73 18.30 -3.84
CA ARG A 698 -35.25 19.35 -4.75
C ARG A 698 -34.56 19.39 -6.10
N ILE A 699 -33.37 18.81 -6.19
CA ILE A 699 -32.58 18.69 -7.41
C ILE A 699 -32.29 17.20 -7.56
N ASP A 700 -32.50 16.65 -8.75
CA ASP A 700 -32.03 15.31 -9.09
C ASP A 700 -31.14 15.36 -10.33
N VAL A 701 -30.12 14.51 -10.36
CA VAL A 701 -29.22 14.26 -11.50
C VAL A 701 -29.29 12.77 -11.80
N LEU A 702 -29.57 12.42 -13.06
CA LEU A 702 -29.61 11.04 -13.55
C LEU A 702 -28.87 10.97 -14.88
N SER A 703 -27.79 10.19 -14.93
CA SER A 703 -27.04 9.92 -16.16
C SER A 703 -26.73 8.44 -16.31
N LEU A 704 -26.63 7.98 -17.56
CA LEU A 704 -26.29 6.59 -17.91
C LEU A 704 -25.99 6.48 -19.41
N GLY A 705 -25.22 5.44 -19.78
CA GLY A 705 -25.08 5.00 -21.17
C GLY A 705 -25.93 3.76 -21.47
N ILE A 706 -26.43 3.62 -22.70
CA ILE A 706 -27.13 2.41 -23.17
C ILE A 706 -26.70 1.94 -24.55
N ILE A 707 -26.90 0.64 -24.81
CA ILE A 707 -27.01 0.02 -26.14
C ILE A 707 -28.25 -0.87 -26.13
N THR A 708 -29.19 -0.74 -27.08
CA THR A 708 -30.40 -1.59 -27.09
C THR A 708 -31.03 -1.74 -28.48
N PRO A 709 -31.73 -2.87 -28.77
CA PRO A 709 -32.61 -3.02 -29.92
C PRO A 709 -34.09 -2.66 -29.65
N LEU A 710 -34.44 -2.29 -28.40
CA LEU A 710 -35.84 -2.25 -27.96
C LEU A 710 -36.57 -0.94 -28.30
N ASN A 711 -37.81 -1.09 -28.77
CA ASN A 711 -38.73 0.05 -28.98
C ASN A 711 -39.47 0.48 -27.70
N TYR A 712 -39.60 -0.41 -26.71
CA TYR A 712 -40.29 -0.15 -25.44
C TYR A 712 -39.59 -0.86 -24.27
N ALA A 713 -39.15 -0.11 -23.25
CA ALA A 713 -38.53 -0.65 -22.03
C ALA A 713 -38.52 0.40 -20.90
N ILE A 714 -38.45 -0.01 -19.64
CA ILE A 714 -38.05 0.86 -18.51
C ILE A 714 -36.56 0.64 -18.26
N ILE A 715 -35.78 1.72 -18.29
CA ILE A 715 -34.34 1.69 -18.06
C ILE A 715 -34.05 1.89 -16.56
N VAL A 716 -34.66 2.91 -15.95
CA VAL A 716 -34.51 3.22 -14.51
C VAL A 716 -35.85 3.68 -13.95
N ARG A 717 -36.19 3.25 -12.73
CA ARG A 717 -37.31 3.79 -11.95
C ARG A 717 -36.90 3.99 -10.48
N ILE A 718 -37.18 5.15 -9.91
CA ILE A 718 -37.02 5.46 -8.49
C ILE A 718 -38.42 5.62 -7.87
N ASP A 719 -38.67 4.95 -6.74
CA ASP A 719 -39.97 4.88 -6.06
C ASP A 719 -39.89 5.45 -4.62
N SER A 720 -40.82 6.34 -4.25
CA SER A 720 -41.01 6.81 -2.86
C SER A 720 -41.58 5.72 -1.93
N ALA A 721 -41.28 5.82 -0.63
CA ALA A 721 -41.86 4.97 0.41
C ALA A 721 -43.15 5.50 1.05
N SER A 722 -43.46 6.79 0.89
CA SER A 722 -44.52 7.47 1.68
C SER A 722 -45.34 8.51 0.93
N SER A 723 -45.07 8.69 -0.37
CA SER A 723 -45.82 9.54 -1.29
C SER A 723 -46.02 8.79 -2.62
N ASN A 724 -46.82 9.33 -3.54
CA ASN A 724 -46.92 8.84 -4.91
C ASN A 724 -45.80 9.36 -5.82
N ASP A 725 -44.72 9.91 -5.24
CA ASP A 725 -43.61 10.49 -5.99
C ASP A 725 -42.77 9.38 -6.64
N PHE A 726 -42.36 9.61 -7.89
CA PHE A 726 -41.49 8.71 -8.63
C PHE A 726 -40.72 9.46 -9.71
N LEU A 727 -39.67 8.81 -10.23
CA LEU A 727 -38.96 9.20 -11.45
C LEU A 727 -38.73 7.93 -12.28
N GLU A 728 -39.16 7.92 -13.53
CA GLU A 728 -39.05 6.77 -14.45
C GLU A 728 -38.45 7.21 -15.80
N MET A 729 -37.29 6.66 -16.15
CA MET A 729 -36.70 6.75 -17.49
C MET A 729 -37.07 5.49 -18.29
N GLN A 730 -37.69 5.69 -19.44
CA GLN A 730 -38.15 4.63 -20.32
C GLN A 730 -37.90 4.94 -21.80
N ILE A 731 -37.93 3.91 -22.62
CA ILE A 731 -37.97 3.98 -24.08
C ILE A 731 -39.43 3.80 -24.52
N GLU A 732 -39.93 4.66 -25.39
CA GLU A 732 -41.18 4.46 -26.12
C GLU A 732 -41.03 4.85 -27.60
N ASP A 733 -41.52 4.00 -28.50
CA ASP A 733 -41.31 4.07 -29.96
C ASP A 733 -39.83 4.17 -30.43
N GLY A 734 -38.88 3.80 -29.56
CA GLY A 734 -37.44 3.92 -29.79
C GLY A 734 -36.79 5.22 -29.30
N TYR A 735 -37.56 6.13 -28.71
CA TYR A 735 -37.12 7.42 -28.16
C TYR A 735 -37.06 7.39 -26.63
N ILE A 736 -36.23 8.25 -26.01
CA ILE A 736 -36.17 8.40 -24.56
C ILE A 736 -37.28 9.31 -24.04
N HIS A 737 -38.02 8.80 -23.07
CA HIS A 737 -39.06 9.49 -22.31
C HIS A 737 -38.76 9.39 -20.81
N ILE A 738 -38.79 10.52 -20.12
CA ILE A 738 -38.64 10.58 -18.66
C ILE A 738 -39.91 11.18 -18.07
N LEU A 739 -40.51 10.45 -17.13
CA LEU A 739 -41.69 10.85 -16.38
C LEU A 739 -41.32 11.00 -14.90
N TYR A 740 -41.79 12.05 -14.25
CA TYR A 740 -41.66 12.19 -12.79
C TYR A 740 -42.88 12.88 -12.17
N ASN A 741 -43.18 12.51 -10.92
CA ASN A 741 -44.24 13.11 -10.13
C ASN A 741 -43.68 13.51 -8.75
N LEU A 742 -44.07 14.68 -8.27
CA LEU A 742 -43.64 15.28 -6.99
C LEU A 742 -44.83 15.51 -6.04
N GLY A 743 -45.91 14.74 -6.20
CA GLY A 743 -47.14 14.84 -5.42
C GLY A 743 -48.23 15.72 -6.04
N THR A 744 -48.19 15.95 -7.36
CA THR A 744 -49.09 16.87 -8.08
C THR A 744 -49.62 16.28 -9.39
N GLU A 745 -48.79 16.26 -10.43
CA GLU A 745 -49.09 15.69 -11.74
C GLU A 745 -47.83 15.04 -12.35
N ASP A 746 -48.01 14.13 -13.31
CA ASP A 746 -46.92 13.45 -14.01
C ASP A 746 -46.33 14.39 -15.06
N ILE A 747 -45.08 14.83 -14.87
CA ILE A 747 -44.35 15.68 -15.81
C ILE A 747 -43.53 14.79 -16.73
N MET A 748 -43.76 14.90 -18.05
CA MET A 748 -42.97 14.22 -19.08
C MET A 748 -42.03 15.20 -19.82
N ILE A 749 -40.79 14.75 -20.04
CA ILE A 749 -39.81 15.29 -20.99
C ILE A 749 -39.31 14.15 -21.91
N SER A 750 -39.00 14.46 -23.17
CA SER A 750 -38.53 13.50 -24.18
C SER A 750 -37.82 14.22 -25.32
N ASP A 751 -36.75 13.65 -25.87
CA ASP A 751 -36.27 14.04 -27.19
C ASP A 751 -36.80 13.07 -28.26
N LYS A 752 -37.47 13.60 -29.28
CA LYS A 752 -38.12 12.83 -30.35
C LYS A 752 -37.37 12.89 -31.69
N ASN A 753 -36.15 13.41 -31.68
CA ASN A 753 -35.28 13.48 -32.85
C ASN A 753 -34.23 12.36 -32.85
N ILE A 754 -34.04 11.69 -31.70
CA ILE A 754 -32.91 10.79 -31.43
C ILE A 754 -33.44 9.40 -31.10
N LEU A 755 -33.23 8.45 -32.01
CA LEU A 755 -33.54 7.03 -31.82
C LEU A 755 -32.37 6.37 -31.10
N VAL A 756 -32.65 5.72 -29.96
CA VAL A 756 -31.64 5.00 -29.14
C VAL A 756 -31.69 3.48 -29.30
N ASN A 757 -32.55 2.99 -30.20
CA ASN A 757 -32.80 1.57 -30.47
C ASN A 757 -32.00 1.04 -31.68
N ASP A 758 -31.00 1.77 -32.15
CA ASP A 758 -30.26 1.48 -33.38
C ASP A 758 -29.06 0.54 -33.16
N GLY A 759 -28.66 0.28 -31.91
CA GLY A 759 -27.53 -0.56 -31.53
C GLY A 759 -26.19 0.16 -31.38
N ASN A 760 -26.15 1.49 -31.46
CA ASN A 760 -25.01 2.30 -31.04
C ASN A 760 -25.02 2.54 -29.51
N TYR A 761 -23.95 3.15 -29.00
CA TYR A 761 -23.84 3.57 -27.61
C TYR A 761 -24.30 5.02 -27.46
N HIS A 762 -25.34 5.25 -26.64
CA HIS A 762 -25.89 6.57 -26.36
C HIS A 762 -25.71 6.98 -24.90
N VAL A 763 -25.39 8.24 -24.63
CA VAL A 763 -25.24 8.82 -23.29
C VAL A 763 -26.41 9.74 -22.98
N ILE A 764 -27.22 9.36 -22.00
CA ILE A 764 -28.43 10.09 -21.60
C ILE A 764 -28.14 10.89 -20.32
N LYS A 765 -28.46 12.18 -20.34
CA LYS A 765 -28.20 13.14 -19.27
C LYS A 765 -29.50 13.85 -18.88
N PHE A 766 -29.98 13.65 -17.66
CA PHE A 766 -31.17 14.30 -17.13
C PHE A 766 -30.86 15.09 -15.86
N THR A 767 -31.43 16.28 -15.74
CA THR A 767 -31.50 17.00 -14.47
C THR A 767 -32.94 17.41 -14.17
N ARG A 768 -33.28 17.43 -12.88
CA ARG A 768 -34.46 18.10 -12.33
C ARG A 768 -33.98 19.19 -11.39
N SER A 769 -34.59 20.38 -11.47
CA SER A 769 -34.42 21.44 -10.48
C SER A 769 -35.79 22.01 -10.12
N GLU A 770 -36.19 21.76 -8.87
CA GLU A 770 -37.57 21.89 -8.38
C GLU A 770 -38.56 21.14 -9.30
N ALA A 771 -39.50 21.83 -9.95
CA ALA A 771 -40.42 21.19 -10.89
C ALA A 771 -39.86 21.10 -12.33
N ASN A 772 -38.83 21.90 -12.65
CA ASN A 772 -38.28 22.00 -14.00
C ASN A 772 -37.33 20.83 -14.29
N SER A 773 -37.17 20.46 -15.56
CA SER A 773 -36.17 19.46 -15.96
C SER A 773 -35.50 19.76 -17.30
N THR A 774 -34.34 19.12 -17.48
CA THR A 774 -33.56 19.11 -18.72
C THR A 774 -33.29 17.67 -19.16
N LEU A 775 -33.19 17.44 -20.46
CA LEU A 775 -32.80 16.16 -21.05
C LEU A 775 -31.86 16.42 -22.24
N GLN A 776 -30.69 15.80 -22.22
CA GLN A 776 -29.76 15.75 -23.34
C GLN A 776 -29.43 14.27 -23.64
N ILE A 777 -29.23 13.95 -24.90
CA ILE A 777 -28.82 12.63 -25.38
C ILE A 777 -27.67 12.85 -26.34
N ASP A 778 -26.50 12.31 -26.02
CA ASP A 778 -25.24 12.55 -26.73
C ASP A 778 -24.94 14.07 -26.83
N ASP A 779 -24.33 14.51 -27.93
CA ASP A 779 -23.95 15.91 -28.17
C ASP A 779 -25.10 16.77 -28.72
N HIS A 780 -26.35 16.27 -28.68
CA HIS A 780 -27.51 16.96 -29.23
C HIS A 780 -28.02 18.10 -28.33
N PRO A 781 -28.76 19.09 -28.89
CA PRO A 781 -29.28 20.22 -28.11
C PRO A 781 -30.16 19.80 -26.92
N THR A 782 -29.84 20.30 -25.74
CA THR A 782 -30.59 20.02 -24.51
C THR A 782 -32.07 20.45 -24.63
N GLN A 783 -32.98 19.52 -24.36
CA GLN A 783 -34.41 19.77 -24.21
C GLN A 783 -34.70 20.33 -22.81
N PHE A 784 -35.65 21.26 -22.71
CA PHE A 784 -36.04 21.91 -21.46
C PHE A 784 -37.55 21.77 -21.21
N LYS A 785 -37.94 21.50 -19.95
CA LYS A 785 -39.33 21.39 -19.52
C LYS A 785 -39.60 22.28 -18.30
N TYR A 786 -40.45 23.29 -18.51
CA TYR A 786 -40.97 24.17 -17.47
C TYR A 786 -42.48 23.91 -17.30
N PRO A 787 -42.91 23.12 -16.30
CA PRO A 787 -44.33 22.81 -16.11
C PRO A 787 -45.11 24.02 -15.55
N ILE A 788 -46.01 24.57 -16.36
CA ILE A 788 -46.88 25.69 -15.98
C ILE A 788 -48.15 25.14 -15.31
N ALA A 789 -48.04 24.82 -14.03
CA ALA A 789 -49.14 24.23 -13.27
C ALA A 789 -50.27 25.26 -12.97
N LEU A 790 -51.52 24.83 -13.15
CA LEU A 790 -52.74 25.59 -12.76
C LEU A 790 -52.98 25.62 -11.23
N ARG A 791 -52.07 25.02 -10.45
CA ARG A 791 -52.06 24.98 -8.98
C ARG A 791 -50.62 25.16 -8.50
N ARG A 792 -50.43 25.35 -7.19
CA ARG A 792 -49.07 25.40 -6.61
C ARG A 792 -48.36 24.06 -6.81
N GLN A 793 -47.38 24.06 -7.71
CA GLN A 793 -46.54 22.90 -7.98
C GLN A 793 -45.69 22.54 -6.76
N LEU A 794 -45.53 21.24 -6.51
CA LEU A 794 -44.61 20.73 -5.49
C LEU A 794 -43.23 20.48 -6.10
N THR A 795 -42.18 20.64 -5.28
CA THR A 795 -40.78 20.75 -5.75
C THR A 795 -39.83 19.73 -5.13
N VAL A 796 -40.32 18.91 -4.20
CA VAL A 796 -39.54 17.89 -3.48
C VAL A 796 -39.97 16.50 -3.95
N PHE A 797 -39.01 15.64 -4.30
CA PHE A 797 -39.22 14.19 -4.44
C PHE A 797 -38.91 13.57 -3.08
N ASN A 798 -39.94 13.15 -2.35
CA ASN A 798 -39.84 12.78 -0.95
C ASN A 798 -39.54 11.27 -0.77
N SER A 799 -38.83 10.92 0.31
CA SER A 799 -38.73 9.56 0.87
C SER A 799 -38.31 8.48 -0.14
N GLN A 800 -37.32 8.79 -0.99
CA GLN A 800 -36.87 7.90 -2.05
C GLN A 800 -36.38 6.56 -1.46
N SER A 801 -36.89 5.44 -1.96
CA SER A 801 -36.87 4.18 -1.21
C SER A 801 -36.24 3.01 -1.95
N GLN A 802 -36.45 2.92 -3.26
CA GLN A 802 -35.91 1.87 -4.13
C GLN A 802 -35.51 2.48 -5.47
N ILE A 803 -34.43 1.96 -6.05
CA ILE A 803 -34.04 2.19 -7.44
C ILE A 803 -34.11 0.85 -8.16
N HIS A 804 -34.89 0.81 -9.23
CA HIS A 804 -35.12 -0.30 -10.14
C HIS A 804 -34.39 -0.01 -11.46
N VAL A 805 -33.59 -0.95 -11.97
CA VAL A 805 -32.74 -0.77 -13.16
C VAL A 805 -32.91 -1.96 -14.11
N GLY A 806 -33.20 -1.67 -15.37
CA GLY A 806 -33.51 -2.64 -16.43
C GLY A 806 -34.95 -3.16 -16.41
N GLY A 807 -35.86 -2.48 -15.72
CA GLY A 807 -37.29 -2.79 -15.71
C GLY A 807 -37.97 -2.26 -14.45
N LYS A 808 -39.25 -2.59 -14.28
CA LYS A 808 -40.05 -2.24 -13.09
C LYS A 808 -40.51 -3.48 -12.35
N TRP A 809 -40.34 -3.54 -11.03
CA TRP A 809 -40.93 -4.60 -10.22
C TRP A 809 -42.42 -4.33 -9.98
N ASN A 810 -43.30 -5.22 -10.43
CA ASN A 810 -44.71 -5.18 -10.04
C ASN A 810 -44.92 -6.08 -8.79
N PRO A 811 -45.25 -5.50 -7.63
CA PRO A 811 -45.43 -6.26 -6.39
C PRO A 811 -46.67 -7.14 -6.38
N THR A 812 -47.69 -6.83 -7.20
CA THR A 812 -48.96 -7.56 -7.28
C THR A 812 -48.86 -8.79 -8.18
N SER A 813 -48.09 -8.71 -9.27
CA SER A 813 -47.90 -9.83 -10.20
C SER A 813 -46.63 -10.65 -9.95
N HIS A 814 -45.75 -10.17 -9.06
CA HIS A 814 -44.41 -10.72 -8.78
C HIS A 814 -43.55 -10.91 -10.05
N LYS A 815 -43.68 -9.99 -11.00
CA LYS A 815 -42.97 -9.99 -12.29
C LYS A 815 -42.29 -8.65 -12.54
N ILE A 816 -41.30 -8.69 -13.44
CA ILE A 816 -40.64 -7.50 -13.98
C ILE A 816 -41.45 -7.06 -15.21
N GLU A 817 -41.87 -5.80 -15.24
CA GLU A 817 -42.62 -5.16 -16.32
C GLU A 817 -41.71 -4.26 -17.15
N LYS A 818 -42.03 -4.11 -18.46
CA LYS A 818 -41.24 -3.37 -19.45
C LYS A 818 -39.73 -3.66 -19.31
N SER A 819 -39.33 -4.93 -19.18
CA SER A 819 -37.93 -5.32 -18.96
C SER A 819 -37.03 -4.88 -20.11
N PHE A 820 -35.89 -4.30 -19.77
CA PHE A 820 -34.84 -3.90 -20.70
C PHE A 820 -34.08 -5.11 -21.25
N GLN A 821 -33.46 -4.93 -22.42
CA GLN A 821 -32.55 -5.87 -23.08
C GLN A 821 -31.49 -5.05 -23.82
N GLY A 822 -30.25 -5.51 -23.77
CA GLY A 822 -29.08 -4.73 -24.21
C GLY A 822 -28.16 -4.41 -23.03
N ILE A 823 -27.42 -3.30 -23.11
CA ILE A 823 -26.44 -2.90 -22.10
C ILE A 823 -26.86 -1.58 -21.44
N ILE A 824 -26.65 -1.48 -20.12
CA ILE A 824 -26.68 -0.22 -19.36
C ILE A 824 -25.31 -0.06 -18.69
N ALA A 825 -24.67 1.10 -18.86
CA ALA A 825 -23.36 1.43 -18.31
C ALA A 825 -23.39 2.75 -17.54
N GLY A 826 -22.57 2.89 -16.51
CA GLY A 826 -22.31 4.18 -15.86
C GLY A 826 -23.52 4.89 -15.30
N LEU A 827 -24.49 4.14 -14.74
CA LEU A 827 -25.64 4.73 -14.08
C LEU A 827 -25.23 5.52 -12.85
N VAL A 828 -25.45 6.83 -12.90
CA VAL A 828 -25.35 7.77 -11.78
C VAL A 828 -26.75 8.29 -11.45
N TYR A 829 -27.08 8.32 -10.16
CA TYR A 829 -28.28 8.97 -9.65
C TYR A 829 -27.95 9.70 -8.34
N ASN A 830 -27.92 11.03 -8.36
CA ASN A 830 -27.57 11.88 -7.20
C ASN A 830 -26.24 11.47 -6.53
N GLY A 831 -25.18 11.24 -7.32
CA GLY A 831 -23.88 10.74 -6.87
C GLY A 831 -23.84 9.26 -6.45
N LEU A 832 -24.99 8.59 -6.32
CA LEU A 832 -25.04 7.14 -6.13
C LEU A 832 -24.80 6.43 -7.47
N ARG A 833 -23.99 5.37 -7.48
CA ARG A 833 -23.75 4.55 -8.68
C ARG A 833 -24.25 3.11 -8.47
N PRO A 834 -25.52 2.79 -8.74
CA PRO A 834 -26.13 1.49 -8.39
C PRO A 834 -25.47 0.27 -9.06
N LEU A 835 -24.89 0.41 -10.25
CA LEU A 835 -24.19 -0.69 -10.93
C LEU A 835 -22.88 -1.04 -10.20
N ASP A 836 -22.13 -0.03 -9.76
CA ASP A 836 -20.91 -0.21 -8.95
C ASP A 836 -21.22 -0.91 -7.62
N LEU A 837 -22.36 -0.58 -6.98
CA LEU A 837 -22.79 -1.22 -5.74
C LEU A 837 -23.10 -2.71 -5.93
N VAL A 838 -23.72 -3.10 -7.04
CA VAL A 838 -23.96 -4.52 -7.37
C VAL A 838 -22.63 -5.24 -7.66
N ALA A 839 -21.73 -4.62 -8.43
CA ALA A 839 -20.44 -5.20 -8.77
C ALA A 839 -19.57 -5.46 -7.51
N ASN A 840 -19.57 -4.50 -6.57
CA ASN A 840 -18.88 -4.61 -5.28
C ASN A 840 -19.63 -5.48 -4.24
N ARG A 841 -20.78 -6.08 -4.61
CA ARG A 841 -21.62 -6.95 -3.76
C ARG A 841 -22.14 -6.29 -2.48
N ASP A 842 -22.51 -5.00 -2.56
CA ASP A 842 -23.11 -4.28 -1.44
C ASP A 842 -24.42 -4.93 -0.95
N GLY A 843 -24.70 -4.83 0.36
CA GLY A 843 -25.87 -5.44 0.99
C GLY A 843 -27.21 -4.85 0.55
N GLY A 844 -27.24 -3.59 0.07
CA GLY A 844 -28.42 -2.86 -0.38
C GLY A 844 -28.78 -3.08 -1.86
N ALA A 845 -27.81 -3.44 -2.70
CA ALA A 845 -27.95 -3.61 -4.15
C ALA A 845 -27.98 -5.09 -4.58
N LYS A 846 -29.01 -5.54 -5.31
CA LYS A 846 -29.20 -6.96 -5.66
C LYS A 846 -29.71 -7.17 -7.08
N ILE A 847 -29.16 -8.19 -7.75
CA ILE A 847 -29.67 -8.71 -9.02
C ILE A 847 -30.89 -9.61 -8.74
N HIS A 848 -31.96 -9.40 -9.49
CA HIS A 848 -33.16 -10.23 -9.54
C HIS A 848 -33.38 -10.72 -10.98
N GLY A 849 -33.27 -12.03 -11.19
CA GLY A 849 -33.19 -12.67 -12.51
C GLY A 849 -31.89 -13.43 -12.69
N ARG A 850 -31.77 -14.26 -13.74
CA ARG A 850 -30.57 -15.07 -14.02
C ARG A 850 -29.70 -14.52 -15.15
N ASN A 851 -30.25 -13.64 -15.98
CA ASN A 851 -29.64 -13.18 -17.24
C ASN A 851 -29.31 -11.68 -17.23
N VAL A 852 -28.90 -11.16 -16.06
CA VAL A 852 -28.20 -9.87 -15.94
C VAL A 852 -26.75 -10.18 -15.59
N LYS A 853 -25.80 -9.79 -16.44
CA LYS A 853 -24.38 -10.11 -16.32
C LYS A 853 -23.54 -8.84 -16.32
N ILE A 854 -22.47 -8.80 -15.54
CA ILE A 854 -21.47 -7.73 -15.66
C ILE A 854 -20.67 -7.93 -16.96
N VAL A 855 -20.32 -6.83 -17.63
CA VAL A 855 -19.46 -6.81 -18.83
C VAL A 855 -18.13 -6.19 -18.43
N GLU A 856 -17.00 -6.69 -18.95
CA GLU A 856 -15.66 -6.18 -18.57
C GLU A 856 -15.42 -4.74 -19.07
N ASN A 857 -15.77 -4.47 -20.34
CA ASN A 857 -15.71 -3.17 -21.01
C ASN A 857 -17.04 -2.91 -21.75
N ILE A 858 -17.26 -1.69 -22.26
CA ILE A 858 -18.41 -1.36 -23.13
C ILE A 858 -18.14 -1.89 -24.56
N PRO A 859 -18.95 -2.84 -25.08
CA PRO A 859 -18.70 -3.44 -26.39
C PRO A 859 -19.33 -2.61 -27.51
N PHE A 860 -18.52 -1.76 -28.15
CA PHE A 860 -18.95 -0.94 -29.29
C PHE A 860 -19.34 -1.77 -30.54
N ASP A 861 -19.03 -3.07 -30.57
CA ASP A 861 -19.43 -4.05 -31.59
C ASP A 861 -20.68 -4.86 -31.20
N TYR A 862 -21.41 -4.46 -30.15
CA TYR A 862 -22.60 -5.18 -29.65
C TYR A 862 -23.64 -5.45 -30.76
N ARG A 863 -23.85 -4.49 -31.66
CA ARG A 863 -24.77 -4.61 -32.79
C ARG A 863 -24.38 -5.70 -33.78
N ASP A 864 -23.08 -5.84 -34.07
CA ASP A 864 -22.58 -6.84 -35.02
C ASP A 864 -22.58 -8.23 -34.39
N THR A 865 -22.05 -8.35 -33.18
CA THR A 865 -22.05 -9.60 -32.39
C THR A 865 -23.46 -10.12 -32.11
N HIS A 866 -24.43 -9.23 -31.89
CA HIS A 866 -25.83 -9.56 -31.65
C HIS A 866 -26.76 -9.24 -32.84
N SER A 867 -26.21 -9.28 -34.07
CA SER A 867 -26.92 -9.05 -35.34
C SER A 867 -28.37 -9.58 -35.44
N PRO A 868 -28.73 -10.78 -34.92
CA PRO A 868 -30.12 -11.26 -34.95
C PRO A 868 -31.12 -10.39 -34.20
N LEU A 869 -30.71 -9.68 -33.14
CA LEU A 869 -31.59 -8.80 -32.36
C LEU A 869 -32.01 -7.54 -33.15
N PHE A 870 -31.15 -7.08 -34.05
CA PHE A 870 -31.32 -5.83 -34.82
C PHE A 870 -31.96 -6.05 -36.21
N ARG A 871 -32.47 -7.25 -36.51
CA ARG A 871 -33.18 -7.54 -37.77
C ARG A 871 -34.64 -7.06 -37.71
N ARG A 872 -35.07 -6.32 -38.74
CA ARG A 872 -36.44 -5.75 -38.85
C ARG A 872 -37.57 -6.75 -38.60
N ASP A 873 -37.41 -8.01 -39.00
CA ASP A 873 -38.45 -9.05 -38.80
C ASP A 873 -38.76 -9.31 -37.31
N ASN A 874 -37.78 -9.13 -36.42
CA ASN A 874 -37.96 -9.30 -34.97
C ASN A 874 -38.62 -8.09 -34.29
N GLN A 875 -38.57 -6.89 -34.89
CA GLN A 875 -39.12 -5.65 -34.30
C GLN A 875 -40.66 -5.63 -34.21
N GLN A 876 -41.36 -6.63 -34.78
CA GLN A 876 -42.82 -6.80 -34.62
C GLN A 876 -43.22 -7.71 -33.45
N GLY A 877 -42.26 -8.38 -32.79
CA GLY A 877 -42.52 -9.50 -31.87
C GLY A 877 -43.41 -9.18 -30.64
N PHE A 878 -43.50 -7.92 -30.20
CA PHE A 878 -44.22 -7.54 -28.99
C PHE A 878 -45.70 -7.12 -29.19
N LYS A 879 -46.27 -7.26 -30.40
CA LYS A 879 -47.68 -6.89 -30.67
C LYS A 879 -48.73 -8.02 -30.59
N GLN A 880 -48.36 -9.25 -30.18
CA GLN A 880 -49.31 -10.39 -30.12
C GLN A 880 -49.20 -11.33 -28.89
N MET A 881 -49.37 -10.79 -27.67
CA MET A 881 -50.15 -11.44 -26.60
C MET A 881 -50.77 -10.30 -25.76
N GLN A 882 -52.07 -10.01 -25.80
CA GLN A 882 -53.19 -10.95 -25.83
C GLN A 882 -54.18 -10.67 -26.98
N MET A 883 -54.44 -11.67 -27.83
CA MET A 883 -55.74 -11.83 -28.49
C MET A 883 -56.17 -13.29 -28.30
N THR A 884 -57.28 -13.49 -27.60
CA THR A 884 -57.89 -14.82 -27.45
C THR A 884 -58.67 -15.20 -28.70
N ASN A 885 -58.64 -16.48 -29.09
CA ASN A 885 -59.37 -16.95 -30.26
C ASN A 885 -60.89 -16.72 -30.13
N PRO A 886 -61.59 -16.28 -31.20
CA PRO A 886 -62.99 -15.88 -31.12
C PRO A 886 -63.95 -17.07 -31.03
N SER A 887 -64.74 -17.13 -29.96
CA SER A 887 -65.90 -18.02 -29.85
C SER A 887 -67.19 -17.35 -30.34
N LYS A 888 -67.77 -17.93 -31.40
CA LYS A 888 -69.08 -17.68 -32.05
C LYS A 888 -70.09 -16.76 -31.32
N TYR A 889 -70.59 -15.75 -32.05
CA TYR A 889 -71.98 -15.22 -32.17
C TYR A 889 -72.96 -15.28 -30.96
N PRO A 890 -73.84 -14.26 -30.79
CA PRO A 890 -73.67 -12.82 -31.05
C PRO A 890 -74.35 -11.92 -29.97
N ASP A 891 -74.62 -10.65 -30.33
CA ASP A 891 -75.72 -9.80 -29.84
C ASP A 891 -75.63 -9.10 -28.45
N PRO A 892 -76.25 -7.90 -28.28
CA PRO A 892 -75.42 -6.75 -27.86
C PRO A 892 -76.00 -5.74 -26.85
N GLY A 893 -75.11 -4.88 -26.35
CA GLY A 893 -75.34 -3.42 -26.28
C GLY A 893 -75.63 -2.79 -24.91
N ILE A 894 -75.57 -1.45 -24.90
CA ILE A 894 -76.03 -0.50 -23.84
C ILE A 894 -75.16 -0.54 -22.55
N ASN A 895 -74.52 0.53 -22.03
CA ASN A 895 -74.15 1.87 -22.52
C ASN A 895 -72.96 2.36 -21.61
N ASP A 896 -72.50 3.61 -21.40
CA ASP A 896 -72.91 5.01 -21.68
C ASP A 896 -71.66 5.90 -21.98
N ASP A 897 -71.77 6.82 -22.95
CA ASP A 897 -71.60 8.29 -22.89
C ASP A 897 -70.65 8.97 -21.86
N LEU A 898 -69.97 10.11 -22.11
CA LEU A 898 -69.75 11.04 -23.26
C LEU A 898 -68.44 11.84 -22.93
N ILE A 899 -67.77 12.66 -23.77
CA ILE A 899 -68.15 13.92 -24.45
C ILE A 899 -67.10 14.24 -25.56
N TYR A 900 -67.51 14.96 -26.61
CA TYR A 900 -66.67 15.49 -27.70
C TYR A 900 -66.47 17.02 -27.59
N SER A 901 -65.44 17.59 -28.23
CA SER A 901 -65.60 18.86 -28.99
C SER A 901 -64.38 19.19 -29.87
N LYS A 902 -64.60 20.01 -30.90
CA LYS A 902 -63.69 20.41 -31.99
C LYS A 902 -64.17 21.77 -32.52
N LEU A 903 -63.28 22.76 -32.63
CA LEU A 903 -63.49 24.07 -33.27
C LEU A 903 -62.10 24.71 -33.51
N GLU A 904 -61.90 25.68 -34.41
CA GLU A 904 -62.40 25.91 -35.78
C GLU A 904 -61.50 27.02 -36.39
N CYS A 905 -61.70 27.42 -37.65
CA CYS A 905 -61.00 28.58 -38.24
C CYS A 905 -61.97 29.41 -39.10
N ASP A 906 -62.19 30.65 -38.70
CA ASP A 906 -62.73 31.80 -39.46
C ASP A 906 -61.80 32.99 -39.09
N GLU A 907 -61.29 33.86 -39.96
CA GLU A 907 -61.87 34.67 -41.06
C GLU A 907 -62.50 36.01 -40.61
N ASP A 908 -62.48 36.99 -41.53
CA ASP A 908 -62.73 38.44 -41.40
C ASP A 908 -61.70 39.26 -40.55
N GLU A 909 -61.13 40.40 -41.00
CA GLU A 909 -61.34 41.22 -42.21
C GLU A 909 -60.01 41.60 -42.94
N GLU A 910 -60.15 42.14 -44.17
CA GLU A 910 -59.20 43.03 -44.89
C GLU A 910 -57.90 42.49 -45.55
N LYS A 911 -58.06 42.07 -46.82
CA LYS A 911 -57.18 42.31 -48.00
C LYS A 911 -55.96 41.40 -48.33
N TYR A 912 -56.10 40.76 -49.51
CA TYR A 912 -55.10 40.46 -50.58
C TYR A 912 -54.41 39.06 -50.67
N TYR A 913 -54.88 38.27 -51.67
CA TYR A 913 -54.19 37.23 -52.46
C TYR A 913 -53.57 35.96 -51.81
N ASN A 914 -54.41 34.90 -51.67
CA ASN A 914 -54.42 33.65 -52.50
C ASN A 914 -53.31 33.51 -53.60
N PRO A 915 -52.81 32.31 -54.02
CA PRO A 915 -53.34 30.94 -53.79
C PRO A 915 -52.34 29.75 -53.54
N ARG A 916 -52.92 28.65 -53.01
CA ARG A 916 -52.69 27.20 -53.31
C ARG A 916 -51.33 26.63 -53.75
N CYS A 917 -50.91 25.60 -52.98
CA CYS A 917 -50.56 24.22 -53.41
C CYS A 917 -49.30 23.95 -54.27
N PHE A 918 -48.87 22.68 -54.24
CA PHE A 918 -47.75 22.06 -54.99
C PHE A 918 -46.36 22.60 -54.56
N ALA A 919 -45.37 21.83 -54.07
CA ALA A 919 -45.04 20.40 -54.13
C ALA A 919 -44.74 19.86 -55.53
N PHE A 920 -43.45 19.62 -55.85
CA PHE A 920 -42.86 18.27 -55.90
C PHE A 920 -41.31 18.29 -55.98
N GLU A 921 -40.72 17.08 -55.99
CA GLU A 921 -39.30 16.64 -55.95
C GLU A 921 -38.28 17.37 -56.85
N GLY A 922 -36.97 17.26 -56.52
CA GLY A 922 -35.91 17.33 -57.55
C GLY A 922 -34.44 17.60 -57.11
N SER A 923 -33.65 16.52 -56.94
CA SER A 923 -32.22 16.38 -57.37
C SER A 923 -31.15 17.47 -57.10
N GLY A 924 -30.05 17.06 -56.44
CA GLY A 924 -28.68 17.44 -56.86
C GLY A 924 -27.76 18.08 -55.81
N ASP A 925 -26.50 17.63 -55.76
CA ASP A 925 -25.43 18.18 -54.92
C ASP A 925 -24.77 19.43 -55.53
N GLU A 926 -24.30 20.38 -54.69
CA GLU A 926 -22.86 20.69 -54.50
C GLU A 926 -22.60 22.05 -53.78
N LEU A 927 -21.62 22.01 -52.86
CA LEU A 927 -20.65 23.06 -52.46
C LEU A 927 -21.10 24.40 -51.84
N ILE A 928 -20.44 24.72 -50.71
CA ILE A 928 -20.52 25.99 -49.97
C ILE A 928 -19.30 26.88 -50.29
N THR A 929 -19.51 28.15 -50.63
CA THR A 929 -18.66 29.30 -50.21
C THR A 929 -19.52 30.59 -50.27
N PRO A 930 -19.25 31.61 -49.42
CA PRO A 930 -18.38 32.70 -49.85
C PRO A 930 -17.40 33.22 -48.78
N VAL A 931 -16.45 34.05 -49.21
CA VAL A 931 -15.35 34.64 -48.42
C VAL A 931 -15.71 36.05 -47.90
N TYR A 932 -15.17 36.46 -46.74
CA TYR A 932 -15.35 37.83 -46.20
C TYR A 932 -14.09 38.39 -45.51
N THR A 933 -13.66 39.61 -45.89
CA THR A 933 -12.80 40.59 -45.16
C THR A 933 -12.93 41.98 -45.84
N PRO A 934 -12.39 43.09 -45.30
CA PRO A 934 -12.64 43.72 -43.99
C PRO A 934 -13.07 45.22 -44.15
N PRO A 935 -13.32 45.98 -43.05
CA PRO A 935 -12.44 47.13 -42.75
C PRO A 935 -12.25 47.45 -41.23
N TYR A 936 -11.63 48.60 -40.88
CA TYR A 936 -11.03 48.91 -39.56
C TYR A 936 -11.59 50.17 -38.84
N ASN A 937 -11.55 50.17 -37.49
CA ASN A 937 -11.33 51.28 -36.49
C ASN A 937 -12.16 52.60 -36.52
N PRO A 938 -12.57 53.13 -35.33
CA PRO A 938 -11.72 54.01 -34.47
C PRO A 938 -11.78 53.65 -32.94
N LEU A 939 -10.69 53.71 -32.15
CA LEU A 939 -9.92 54.82 -31.51
C LEU A 939 -10.46 55.41 -30.17
N TRP A 940 -9.52 55.75 -29.26
CA TRP A 940 -9.70 56.04 -27.81
C TRP A 940 -10.04 57.50 -27.42
N LYS A 941 -10.52 57.71 -26.18
CA LYS A 941 -10.05 58.81 -25.28
C LYS A 941 -10.42 58.66 -23.80
N ASN A 942 -9.51 59.10 -22.90
CA ASN A 942 -9.73 59.25 -21.45
C ASN A 942 -10.48 60.55 -21.10
N ARG A 943 -11.21 60.54 -19.96
CA ARG A 943 -11.35 61.71 -19.07
C ARG A 943 -11.79 61.33 -17.65
N ASN A 944 -11.23 62.01 -16.65
CA ASN A 944 -11.68 61.93 -15.26
C ASN A 944 -12.89 62.84 -15.04
N THR A 945 -13.89 62.39 -14.27
CA THR A 945 -14.72 63.30 -13.47
C THR A 945 -15.24 62.61 -12.20
N ILE A 946 -15.64 63.42 -11.23
CA ILE A 946 -15.95 63.04 -9.85
C ILE A 946 -17.44 62.67 -9.72
N GLN A 947 -17.70 61.62 -8.94
CA GLN A 947 -18.81 61.39 -8.00
C GLN A 947 -19.91 62.47 -7.93
N ASN A 948 -21.18 62.04 -8.01
CA ASN A 948 -22.09 62.17 -6.86
C ASN A 948 -23.24 61.15 -6.91
N CYS A 949 -23.77 60.83 -5.74
CA CYS A 949 -25.13 60.30 -5.59
C CYS A 949 -25.98 61.46 -5.06
N ASP A 950 -27.14 61.63 -5.67
CA ASP A 950 -28.25 62.55 -5.35
C ASP A 950 -29.47 61.95 -6.12
N ASP A 951 -30.73 62.10 -5.74
CA ASP A 951 -31.34 62.69 -4.53
C ASP A 951 -32.75 62.05 -4.32
N GLU A 952 -32.99 61.39 -3.18
CA GLU A 952 -33.73 61.88 -1.99
C GLU A 952 -35.27 61.67 -2.02
N GLU A 953 -35.75 60.57 -1.42
CA GLU A 953 -37.06 60.48 -0.75
C GLU A 953 -36.89 59.85 0.64
N ASP A 954 -37.59 60.45 1.62
CA ASP A 954 -37.80 60.11 3.03
C ASP A 954 -37.69 58.62 3.45
N CYS A 955 -37.27 58.27 4.68
CA CYS A 955 -37.85 58.78 5.93
C CYS A 955 -36.97 58.58 7.19
N ASN A 956 -37.19 59.42 8.22
CA ASN A 956 -36.59 59.36 9.56
C ASN A 956 -37.23 58.26 10.46
N THR A 957 -36.77 57.87 11.66
CA THR A 957 -36.33 58.67 12.83
C THR A 957 -35.50 57.90 13.90
N SER A 958 -34.68 58.66 14.66
CA SER A 958 -34.31 58.47 16.10
C SER A 958 -33.44 57.24 16.50
N THR A 959 -32.47 57.32 17.44
CA THR A 959 -31.95 58.45 18.27
C THR A 959 -30.51 58.21 18.74
N GLU A 960 -29.84 59.30 19.15
CA GLU A 960 -28.77 59.46 20.18
C GLU A 960 -28.06 58.23 20.82
N GLY A 961 -26.75 58.25 21.09
CA GLY A 961 -25.73 59.28 20.83
C GLY A 961 -24.51 59.23 21.77
N SER A 962 -23.35 59.72 21.29
CA SER A 962 -22.08 60.00 22.00
C SER A 962 -21.28 58.82 22.63
N GLY A 963 -19.94 58.79 22.56
CA GLY A 963 -19.05 59.60 21.72
C GLY A 963 -17.56 59.60 22.09
N HIS A 964 -16.76 60.15 21.17
CA HIS A 964 -15.43 60.79 21.35
C HIS A 964 -14.18 59.95 21.73
N SER A 965 -12.96 60.24 21.22
CA SER A 965 -12.50 60.93 19.97
C SER A 965 -10.95 61.00 19.92
N HIS A 966 -10.39 61.33 18.74
CA HIS A 966 -9.04 61.92 18.51
C HIS A 966 -7.79 61.01 18.72
N ASP A 967 -6.69 61.13 17.97
CA ASP A 967 -6.49 61.68 16.60
C ASP A 967 -5.15 61.18 16.00
N SER A 968 -4.98 61.44 14.70
CA SER A 968 -3.77 61.58 13.90
C SER A 968 -2.41 61.68 14.61
N THR A 969 -1.40 60.98 14.07
CA THR A 969 -0.29 61.63 13.31
C THR A 969 0.59 60.60 12.59
N THR A 970 1.53 61.05 11.76
CA THR A 970 2.39 60.20 10.91
C THR A 970 3.88 60.53 11.03
N LYS A 971 4.72 59.51 10.72
CA LYS A 971 6.15 59.57 10.32
C LYS A 971 7.23 60.02 11.33
N ALA A 972 7.89 58.99 11.87
CA ALA A 972 9.29 58.61 11.55
C ALA A 972 10.51 59.18 12.32
N PHE A 973 11.54 58.31 12.36
CA PHE A 973 13.01 58.50 12.46
C PHE A 973 13.74 58.61 13.83
N VAL A 974 14.57 57.57 14.06
CA VAL A 974 15.89 57.48 14.77
C VAL A 974 15.98 57.93 16.25
N TYR A 975 16.34 57.00 17.15
CA TYR A 975 17.70 56.87 17.73
C TYR A 975 17.86 55.61 18.62
N THR A 976 19.12 55.28 18.93
CA THR A 976 19.61 54.02 19.52
C THR A 976 19.71 54.04 21.05
N THR A 977 19.45 52.91 21.71
CA THR A 977 20.26 52.39 22.85
C THR A 977 20.06 50.88 23.01
N GLU A 978 21.16 50.14 23.12
CA GLU A 978 21.16 48.76 23.65
C GLU A 978 21.19 48.75 25.19
N PRO A 979 20.72 47.67 25.82
CA PRO A 979 21.32 47.17 27.06
C PRO A 979 21.75 45.70 26.93
N SER A 980 22.96 45.40 27.43
CA SER A 980 23.63 44.09 27.31
C SER A 980 23.08 43.00 28.25
N PRO A 981 23.15 41.70 27.88
CA PRO A 981 22.81 40.58 28.76
C PRO A 981 23.95 40.25 29.75
N PRO A 982 23.64 39.62 30.90
CA PRO A 982 24.65 39.16 31.86
C PRO A 982 25.27 37.80 31.50
N THR A 983 26.57 37.82 31.24
CA THR A 983 27.52 36.70 31.39
C THR A 983 27.73 36.36 32.89
N THR A 984 28.22 35.21 33.37
CA THR A 984 28.81 33.99 32.77
C THR A 984 28.95 32.93 33.88
N TRP A 985 29.14 31.65 33.52
CA TRP A 985 30.24 30.86 34.08
C TRP A 985 30.78 29.86 33.04
N ALA A 986 32.08 29.57 33.09
CA ALA A 986 32.79 28.74 32.12
C ALA A 986 33.82 27.84 32.84
N PRO A 987 34.14 26.66 32.29
CA PRO A 987 35.24 25.82 32.79
C PRO A 987 36.62 26.40 32.41
N TRP A 988 37.68 25.92 33.07
CA TRP A 988 39.04 26.46 32.92
C TRP A 988 39.82 25.86 31.75
N GLU A 989 40.63 26.70 31.10
CA GLU A 989 41.67 26.33 30.14
C GLU A 989 43.02 26.09 30.84
N THR A 990 43.92 25.35 30.18
CA THR A 990 45.38 25.57 30.32
C THR A 990 46.09 25.52 28.98
N THR A 991 46.30 26.71 28.42
CA THR A 991 47.55 27.16 27.78
C THR A 991 48.14 26.33 26.63
N SER A 992 48.01 26.84 25.40
CA SER A 992 48.88 26.47 24.27
C SER A 992 50.14 27.34 24.20
N THR A 993 51.22 26.81 23.62
CA THR A 993 52.44 27.55 23.25
C THR A 993 52.65 27.53 21.73
N PRO A 994 53.27 28.56 21.13
CA PRO A 994 53.35 28.70 19.68
C PRO A 994 54.59 28.03 19.04
N PHE A 995 54.35 27.40 17.89
CA PHE A 995 55.20 27.31 16.68
C PHE A 995 56.74 27.30 16.82
N GLU A 996 57.35 26.19 16.37
CA GLU A 996 58.66 26.19 15.70
C GLU A 996 58.56 25.41 14.38
N GLU A 997 59.27 25.88 13.33
CA GLU A 997 59.39 25.19 12.05
C GLU A 997 60.60 24.25 12.05
N MET A 998 60.49 23.06 11.44
CA MET A 998 61.69 22.36 10.93
C MET A 998 61.48 21.74 9.55
N THR A 999 62.46 22.05 8.69
CA THR A 999 62.52 21.84 7.25
C THR A 999 62.58 20.36 6.81
N GLN A 1000 61.71 20.03 5.85
CA GLN A 1000 62.05 19.53 4.51
C GLN A 1000 63.29 18.62 4.34
N SER A 1001 63.07 17.42 3.82
CA SER A 1001 64.03 16.72 2.94
C SER A 1001 63.34 16.35 1.61
N LYS A 1002 64.09 16.43 0.50
CA LYS A 1002 63.62 16.14 -0.86
C LYS A 1002 64.32 14.91 -1.42
N GLU A 1003 63.62 14.24 -2.35
CA GLU A 1003 64.09 13.56 -3.59
C GLU A 1003 63.23 12.30 -3.84
N LYS A 1004 62.95 11.89 -5.08
CA LYS A 1004 63.26 12.46 -6.41
C LYS A 1004 62.10 12.16 -7.36
N ILE A 1005 61.80 13.06 -8.31
CA ILE A 1005 60.84 12.79 -9.40
C ILE A 1005 61.58 12.11 -10.55
N VAL A 1006 60.98 11.07 -11.12
CA VAL A 1006 61.30 10.52 -12.43
C VAL A 1006 59.98 10.33 -13.17
N GLU A 1007 59.79 11.04 -14.28
CA GLU A 1007 58.62 10.86 -15.14
C GLU A 1007 58.87 9.70 -16.12
N VAL A 1008 57.92 8.77 -16.19
CA VAL A 1008 57.75 7.84 -17.32
C VAL A 1008 56.26 7.79 -17.61
N ASN A 1009 55.88 7.99 -18.87
CA ASN A 1009 54.49 7.87 -19.31
C ASN A 1009 54.10 6.39 -19.39
N GLU A 1010 52.92 6.02 -18.88
CA GLU A 1010 52.26 4.77 -19.27
C GLU A 1010 50.74 4.90 -19.17
N GLU A 1011 50.03 4.12 -19.99
CA GLU A 1011 48.61 4.34 -20.31
C GLU A 1011 47.65 3.63 -19.35
N SER A 1012 46.41 4.12 -19.25
CA SER A 1012 45.41 3.61 -18.31
C SER A 1012 44.83 2.25 -18.73
N SER A 1013 45.40 1.14 -18.22
CA SER A 1013 44.81 -0.19 -18.31
C SER A 1013 44.14 -0.61 -16.99
N SER A 1014 42.81 -0.55 -16.93
CA SER A 1014 42.02 -0.96 -15.77
C SER A 1014 41.45 -2.37 -15.96
N GLN A 1015 42.23 -3.39 -15.57
CA GLN A 1015 41.72 -4.76 -15.44
C GLN A 1015 41.82 -5.23 -13.97
N ARG A 1016 40.66 -5.41 -13.33
CA ARG A 1016 40.55 -6.16 -12.08
C ARG A 1016 40.50 -7.66 -12.41
N PRO A 1017 41.11 -8.54 -11.60
CA PRO A 1017 41.03 -9.98 -11.83
C PRO A 1017 39.59 -10.48 -11.62
N PRO A 1018 39.10 -11.43 -12.45
CA PRO A 1018 37.81 -12.07 -12.22
C PRO A 1018 37.89 -12.99 -10.99
N ILE A 1019 36.88 -12.93 -10.13
CA ILE A 1019 36.73 -13.84 -8.99
C ILE A 1019 35.93 -15.05 -9.47
N ILE A 1020 36.52 -16.24 -9.39
CA ILE A 1020 35.86 -17.51 -9.70
C ILE A 1020 35.22 -18.04 -8.41
N TYR A 1021 33.92 -18.34 -8.47
CA TYR A 1021 33.19 -19.04 -7.42
C TYR A 1021 32.71 -20.39 -7.95
N GLU A 1022 33.11 -21.47 -7.29
CA GLU A 1022 32.67 -22.83 -7.60
C GLU A 1022 31.38 -23.15 -6.81
N ASN A 1023 30.49 -23.96 -7.40
CA ASN A 1023 29.13 -24.30 -6.96
C ASN A 1023 28.07 -23.19 -7.17
N TYR A 1024 27.59 -23.05 -8.42
CA TYR A 1024 26.50 -22.16 -8.84
C TYR A 1024 25.63 -22.84 -9.93
N ASP A 1025 24.33 -22.55 -10.01
CA ASP A 1025 23.49 -22.98 -11.14
C ASP A 1025 23.73 -22.07 -12.36
N THR A 1026 24.64 -22.50 -13.23
CA THR A 1026 25.08 -21.81 -14.46
C THR A 1026 23.95 -21.51 -15.46
N LYS A 1027 22.72 -21.97 -15.21
CA LYS A 1027 21.53 -21.72 -16.03
C LYS A 1027 21.21 -20.22 -16.22
N TYR A 1028 21.47 -19.34 -15.24
CA TYR A 1028 20.99 -17.95 -15.27
C TYR A 1028 22.07 -16.86 -15.39
N ASN A 1029 23.24 -16.98 -14.76
CA ASN A 1029 24.35 -16.05 -14.95
C ASN A 1029 25.36 -16.59 -15.98
N VAL A 1030 25.32 -16.05 -17.20
CA VAL A 1030 26.42 -16.16 -18.18
C VAL A 1030 26.97 -14.76 -18.42
N TYR A 1031 28.27 -14.55 -18.18
CA TYR A 1031 28.97 -13.36 -18.67
C TYR A 1031 29.58 -13.73 -20.03
N ASP A 1032 28.84 -13.42 -21.11
CA ASP A 1032 29.27 -13.76 -22.47
C ASP A 1032 30.41 -12.85 -22.93
N ASN A 1033 31.57 -13.47 -23.19
CA ASN A 1033 32.62 -12.88 -24.02
C ASN A 1033 32.24 -13.07 -25.49
N GLU A 1034 31.38 -12.22 -26.06
CA GLU A 1034 31.24 -12.11 -27.52
C GLU A 1034 32.04 -10.92 -28.08
N PRO A 1035 32.80 -11.10 -29.18
CA PRO A 1035 33.68 -10.07 -29.73
C PRO A 1035 32.95 -9.08 -30.65
N GLU A 1036 33.48 -7.87 -30.75
CA GLU A 1036 32.94 -6.80 -31.61
C GLU A 1036 32.92 -7.19 -33.12
N PRO A 1037 31.88 -6.80 -33.87
CA PRO A 1037 31.75 -7.13 -35.28
C PRO A 1037 32.72 -6.32 -36.16
N LYS A 1038 33.62 -7.02 -36.86
CA LYS A 1038 34.48 -6.42 -37.90
C LYS A 1038 33.78 -6.42 -39.26
N THR A 1039 34.04 -5.36 -40.04
CA THR A 1039 33.45 -5.15 -41.36
C THR A 1039 33.89 -6.21 -42.38
N PRO A 1040 33.04 -6.56 -43.36
CA PRO A 1040 33.31 -7.65 -44.29
C PRO A 1040 34.28 -7.23 -45.42
N ILE A 1041 35.08 -8.20 -45.88
CA ILE A 1041 35.85 -8.15 -47.13
C ILE A 1041 35.42 -9.36 -47.97
N TYR A 1042 35.07 -9.13 -49.24
CA TYR A 1042 34.88 -10.20 -50.23
C TYR A 1042 36.25 -10.68 -50.74
N ASP A 1043 36.47 -11.99 -50.86
CA ASP A 1043 36.28 -12.69 -52.14
C ASP A 1043 36.25 -14.23 -51.99
N THR A 1044 36.10 -14.95 -53.11
CA THR A 1044 36.32 -16.40 -53.38
C THR A 1044 37.07 -17.21 -52.30
N ASP A 1045 36.68 -18.44 -51.93
CA ASP A 1045 36.31 -19.54 -52.82
C ASP A 1045 35.59 -20.72 -52.10
N ARG A 1046 35.11 -21.74 -52.83
CA ARG A 1046 34.61 -23.03 -52.25
C ARG A 1046 35.53 -24.20 -52.65
N PRO A 1047 35.90 -25.12 -51.73
CA PRO A 1047 35.09 -26.35 -51.61
C PRO A 1047 35.11 -27.10 -50.25
N ARG A 1048 34.15 -28.04 -50.14
CA ARG A 1048 34.13 -29.26 -49.29
C ARG A 1048 34.31 -29.16 -47.77
N VAL A 1049 33.22 -29.47 -47.06
CA VAL A 1049 33.23 -29.96 -45.67
C VAL A 1049 33.79 -31.38 -45.60
N THR A 1050 34.67 -31.64 -44.63
CA THR A 1050 34.98 -33.00 -44.13
C THR A 1050 34.77 -33.04 -42.62
N SER A 1051 33.78 -33.78 -42.15
CA SER A 1051 33.42 -33.89 -40.74
C SER A 1051 34.37 -34.84 -39.98
N ALA A 1052 35.09 -34.33 -38.98
CA ALA A 1052 36.03 -35.09 -38.17
C ALA A 1052 35.97 -34.71 -36.67
N ALA A 1053 34.80 -34.90 -36.04
CA ALA A 1053 34.59 -34.59 -34.62
C ALA A 1053 33.58 -35.53 -33.90
N THR A 1054 33.43 -36.77 -34.35
CA THR A 1054 32.48 -37.75 -33.77
C THR A 1054 33.20 -39.01 -33.30
N SER A 1055 33.56 -39.05 -32.01
CA SER A 1055 34.09 -40.26 -31.36
C SER A 1055 33.81 -40.28 -29.85
N SER A 1056 34.22 -39.24 -29.12
CA SER A 1056 34.23 -39.23 -27.65
C SER A 1056 32.84 -39.24 -26.99
N THR A 1057 31.85 -38.55 -27.56
CA THR A 1057 30.51 -38.42 -26.95
C THR A 1057 29.68 -39.71 -27.04
N ILE A 1058 29.78 -40.42 -28.17
CA ILE A 1058 29.03 -41.66 -28.41
C ILE A 1058 29.46 -42.77 -27.44
N MET A 1059 30.76 -42.86 -27.15
CA MET A 1059 31.32 -43.86 -26.24
C MET A 1059 30.82 -43.70 -24.80
N VAL A 1060 30.72 -42.46 -24.29
CA VAL A 1060 30.21 -42.19 -22.92
C VAL A 1060 28.73 -42.56 -22.81
N ILE A 1061 27.91 -42.17 -23.80
CA ILE A 1061 26.48 -42.50 -23.83
C ILE A 1061 26.28 -44.02 -23.88
N SER A 1062 27.08 -44.75 -24.67
CA SER A 1062 27.02 -46.22 -24.73
C SER A 1062 27.31 -46.89 -23.39
N ILE A 1063 28.30 -46.41 -22.63
CA ILE A 1063 28.67 -46.97 -21.32
C ILE A 1063 27.53 -46.80 -20.30
N ILE A 1064 26.94 -45.60 -20.24
CA ILE A 1064 25.83 -45.30 -19.32
C ILE A 1064 24.60 -46.16 -19.64
N LEU A 1065 24.29 -46.31 -20.94
CA LEU A 1065 23.12 -47.06 -21.39
C LEU A 1065 23.27 -48.58 -21.11
N VAL A 1066 24.48 -49.13 -21.24
CA VAL A 1066 24.79 -50.52 -20.83
C VAL A 1066 24.66 -50.70 -19.31
N ALA A 1067 25.12 -49.74 -18.50
CA ALA A 1067 25.01 -49.82 -17.03
C ALA A 1067 23.54 -49.84 -16.56
N ILE A 1068 22.67 -49.01 -17.17
CA ILE A 1068 21.24 -48.97 -16.86
C ILE A 1068 20.57 -50.30 -17.24
N ILE A 1069 20.87 -50.86 -18.42
CA ILE A 1069 20.34 -52.18 -18.84
C ILE A 1069 20.79 -53.30 -17.88
N ALA A 1070 22.04 -53.27 -17.40
CA ALA A 1070 22.53 -54.25 -16.43
C ALA A 1070 21.78 -54.17 -15.09
N ILE A 1071 21.50 -52.96 -14.58
CA ILE A 1071 20.71 -52.76 -13.35
C ILE A 1071 19.28 -53.29 -13.52
N ILE A 1072 18.62 -52.98 -14.65
CA ILE A 1072 17.27 -53.48 -14.95
C ILE A 1072 17.25 -55.01 -15.05
N LEU A 1073 18.26 -55.63 -15.68
CA LEU A 1073 18.39 -57.08 -15.75
C LEU A 1073 18.61 -57.72 -14.37
N ILE A 1074 19.41 -57.11 -13.50
CA ILE A 1074 19.59 -57.59 -12.11
C ILE A 1074 18.27 -57.55 -11.34
N ILE A 1075 17.52 -56.45 -11.43
CA ILE A 1075 16.19 -56.31 -10.81
C ILE A 1075 15.23 -57.39 -11.36
N PHE A 1076 15.20 -57.60 -12.67
CA PHE A 1076 14.35 -58.61 -13.30
C PHE A 1076 14.76 -60.05 -12.91
N ILE A 1077 16.06 -60.34 -12.77
CA ILE A 1077 16.55 -61.64 -12.29
C ILE A 1077 16.15 -61.86 -10.83
N VAL A 1078 16.31 -60.87 -9.95
CA VAL A 1078 15.90 -60.98 -8.53
C VAL A 1078 14.40 -61.21 -8.41
N LEU A 1079 13.57 -60.48 -9.15
CA LEU A 1079 12.12 -60.69 -9.19
C LEU A 1079 11.75 -62.08 -9.75
N ARG A 1080 12.47 -62.56 -10.76
CA ARG A 1080 12.23 -63.88 -11.39
C ARG A 1080 12.78 -65.07 -10.60
N MET A 1081 13.75 -64.85 -9.70
CA MET A 1081 14.19 -65.84 -8.71
C MET A 1081 13.19 -65.92 -7.55
N ARG A 1082 12.63 -64.78 -7.11
CA ARG A 1082 11.65 -64.73 -6.00
C ARG A 1082 10.25 -65.27 -6.35
N THR A 1083 10.03 -65.73 -7.58
CA THR A 1083 8.73 -66.15 -8.13
C THR A 1083 8.76 -67.54 -8.77
N ARG A 1084 9.72 -68.41 -8.37
CA ARG A 1084 9.97 -69.68 -9.08
C ARG A 1084 10.24 -70.92 -8.20
N ASP A 1085 9.88 -70.89 -6.92
CA ASP A 1085 10.09 -72.00 -5.98
C ASP A 1085 8.82 -72.49 -5.25
N GLU A 1086 7.63 -72.27 -5.83
CA GLU A 1086 6.36 -72.86 -5.35
C GLU A 1086 5.60 -73.61 -6.46
N ASP A 1087 6.17 -74.71 -7.00
CA ASP A 1087 5.34 -75.74 -7.67
C ASP A 1087 6.01 -77.13 -7.79
N ARG A 1088 5.97 -77.93 -6.70
CA ARG A 1088 6.00 -79.42 -6.63
C ARG A 1088 6.14 -79.91 -5.19
N GLY A 1089 5.16 -80.66 -4.68
CA GLY A 1089 5.10 -81.12 -3.28
C GLY A 1089 5.19 -82.64 -3.05
N TYR A 1090 4.69 -83.07 -1.87
CA TYR A 1090 4.73 -84.44 -1.28
C TYR A 1090 6.16 -84.91 -0.88
N LYS A 1091 6.40 -85.48 0.32
CA LYS A 1091 5.55 -86.42 1.09
C LYS A 1091 5.72 -86.34 2.64
N VAL A 1092 4.91 -87.14 3.33
CA VAL A 1092 4.74 -87.27 4.80
C VAL A 1092 5.66 -88.36 5.38
N GLU A 1093 6.20 -88.18 6.60
CA GLU A 1093 6.10 -89.20 7.67
C GLU A 1093 6.48 -88.75 9.11
N GLU A 1094 5.86 -89.49 10.04
CA GLU A 1094 5.86 -89.53 11.51
C GLU A 1094 7.24 -89.51 12.24
N SER A 1095 7.43 -88.74 13.33
CA SER A 1095 7.32 -89.08 14.79
C SER A 1095 8.36 -90.11 15.34
N ARG A 1096 8.91 -90.09 16.57
CA ARG A 1096 8.36 -90.10 17.98
C ARG A 1096 9.54 -89.84 18.98
N THR A 1097 9.48 -89.50 20.30
CA THR A 1097 8.53 -88.94 21.31
C THR A 1097 9.25 -88.77 22.70
N TYR A 1098 8.76 -87.89 23.60
CA TYR A 1098 8.95 -87.86 25.09
C TYR A 1098 10.28 -87.35 25.71
N GLN A 1099 10.36 -86.83 26.96
CA GLN A 1099 9.47 -86.88 28.17
C GLN A 1099 9.27 -85.54 28.94
N PHE A 1100 8.04 -85.34 29.46
CA PHE A 1100 7.54 -84.64 30.68
C PHE A 1100 8.00 -83.23 31.15
N ASP A 1101 7.03 -82.28 31.13
CA ASP A 1101 6.43 -81.48 32.23
C ASP A 1101 7.30 -80.86 33.38
N SER A 1102 7.02 -79.67 33.92
CA SER A 1102 5.79 -78.83 33.94
C SER A 1102 6.11 -77.33 34.27
N THR A 1103 5.23 -76.34 34.55
CA THR A 1103 3.76 -76.25 34.79
C THR A 1103 3.19 -74.83 34.46
N ALA A 1104 1.87 -74.74 34.21
CA ALA A 1104 0.86 -73.74 34.68
C ALA A 1104 1.12 -72.20 34.77
N LEU A 1105 0.17 -71.29 34.47
CA LEU A 1105 -1.19 -71.21 33.82
C LEU A 1105 -1.55 -69.67 33.79
N VAL A 1106 -2.47 -69.04 33.03
CA VAL A 1106 -3.28 -69.33 31.82
C VAL A 1106 -3.88 -68.01 31.22
N SER A 1107 -4.61 -68.07 30.11
CA SER A 1107 -5.37 -66.96 29.46
C SER A 1107 -6.76 -67.49 28.95
N SER A 1108 -7.63 -66.86 28.13
CA SER A 1108 -7.69 -65.60 27.32
C SER A 1108 -9.12 -65.43 26.72
N SER A 1109 -9.61 -64.20 26.49
CA SER A 1109 -10.77 -63.90 25.60
C SER A 1109 -10.67 -62.46 25.05
N ASN A 1110 -10.79 -62.12 23.74
CA ASN A 1110 -11.15 -62.81 22.48
C ASN A 1110 -12.63 -63.24 22.34
N THR A 1111 -13.33 -63.12 21.19
CA THR A 1111 -12.87 -63.01 19.77
C THR A 1111 -13.97 -62.52 18.79
N THR A 1112 -13.64 -62.35 17.48
CA THR A 1112 -14.49 -62.52 16.25
C THR A 1112 -15.62 -61.50 15.91
N ASN A 1113 -16.00 -61.21 14.64
CA ASN A 1113 -15.43 -61.49 13.29
C ASN A 1113 -16.00 -60.60 12.15
N ASN A 1114 -15.15 -60.32 11.13
CA ASN A 1114 -15.32 -60.24 9.66
C ASN A 1114 -16.50 -59.57 8.88
N ALA A 1115 -16.08 -58.78 7.87
CA ALA A 1115 -16.47 -58.78 6.43
C ALA A 1115 -17.63 -57.90 5.86
N ASP A 1116 -17.20 -56.87 5.10
CA ASP A 1116 -17.45 -56.58 3.67
C ASP A 1116 -18.82 -56.13 3.07
N LEU A 1117 -18.65 -55.26 2.06
CA LEU A 1117 -19.50 -54.86 0.90
C LEU A 1117 -20.58 -53.73 1.02
N ASP A 1118 -20.26 -52.66 0.29
CA ASP A 1118 -21.07 -51.88 -0.69
C ASP A 1118 -22.26 -50.95 -0.34
N GLU A 1119 -22.24 -49.84 -1.11
CA GLU A 1119 -23.33 -48.92 -1.55
C GLU A 1119 -24.26 -48.21 -0.54
N GLY A 1120 -24.85 -47.09 -1.01
CA GLY A 1120 -26.10 -46.53 -0.47
C GLY A 1120 -26.08 -45.04 -0.13
N GLU A 1121 -26.74 -44.21 -0.94
CA GLU A 1121 -26.99 -42.80 -0.63
C GLU A 1121 -28.20 -42.58 0.30
N GLY A 1122 -28.17 -41.47 1.05
CA GLY A 1122 -29.35 -40.63 1.25
C GLY A 1122 -30.20 -40.83 2.51
N GLY A 1123 -31.16 -39.91 2.72
CA GLY A 1123 -32.19 -40.03 3.76
C GLY A 1123 -32.12 -39.03 4.92
N SER A 1124 -32.19 -37.72 4.64
CA SER A 1124 -32.56 -36.72 5.66
C SER A 1124 -34.01 -36.91 6.11
N LEU A 1125 -34.33 -36.66 7.40
CA LEU A 1125 -35.52 -35.87 7.76
C LEU A 1125 -35.50 -35.32 9.20
N LEU A 1126 -36.12 -34.14 9.34
CA LEU A 1126 -36.12 -33.22 10.48
C LEU A 1126 -36.86 -33.70 11.74
N GLY A 1127 -36.43 -33.21 12.90
CA GLY A 1127 -37.04 -33.44 14.23
C GLY A 1127 -37.06 -32.19 15.13
N ASN A 1128 -37.69 -31.12 14.64
CA ASN A 1128 -38.04 -29.83 15.28
C ASN A 1128 -37.86 -29.62 16.81
N THR A 1129 -37.26 -28.46 17.16
CA THR A 1129 -37.70 -27.42 18.15
C THR A 1129 -38.34 -27.83 19.50
N THR A 1130 -38.04 -27.25 20.67
CA THR A 1130 -37.95 -25.79 21.00
C THR A 1130 -37.11 -25.49 22.27
N SER A 1131 -36.81 -24.19 22.45
CA SER A 1131 -36.36 -23.48 23.66
C SER A 1131 -36.85 -23.99 25.04
N SER A 1132 -36.11 -23.83 26.13
CA SER A 1132 -36.04 -22.54 26.87
C SER A 1132 -35.03 -22.52 28.05
N ASN A 1133 -34.80 -21.35 28.66
CA ASN A 1133 -33.73 -21.04 29.64
C ASN A 1133 -34.23 -20.82 31.08
N GLY A 1134 -33.32 -20.99 32.06
CA GLY A 1134 -33.39 -20.39 33.41
C GLY A 1134 -33.72 -21.35 34.57
N PHE A 1135 -33.49 -20.98 35.84
CA PHE A 1135 -32.75 -19.83 36.39
C PHE A 1135 -32.44 -20.04 37.89
N TYR A 1136 -31.35 -19.42 38.38
CA TYR A 1136 -31.00 -19.16 39.79
C TYR A 1136 -30.73 -20.35 40.74
N ALA A 1137 -30.09 -20.03 41.87
CA ALA A 1137 -29.57 -20.95 42.88
C ALA A 1137 -29.72 -20.37 44.29
N ARG A 1138 -29.80 -21.23 45.33
CA ARG A 1138 -29.03 -21.06 46.59
C ARG A 1138 -29.24 -22.16 47.65
N ASN A 1139 -28.20 -22.29 48.48
CA ASN A 1139 -28.20 -22.49 49.95
C ASN A 1139 -28.23 -23.87 50.65
N LEU A 1140 -27.36 -23.90 51.67
CA LEU A 1140 -27.39 -24.60 52.98
C LEU A 1140 -26.78 -26.01 53.12
N ALA A 1141 -26.19 -26.24 54.31
CA ALA A 1141 -25.38 -27.39 54.72
C ALA A 1141 -26.11 -28.26 55.78
N VAL A 1142 -25.50 -29.21 56.50
CA VAL A 1142 -24.73 -28.97 57.75
C VAL A 1142 -24.30 -30.32 58.39
N VAL A 1143 -23.13 -30.39 59.08
CA VAL A 1143 -22.68 -31.47 60.03
C VAL A 1143 -22.25 -32.82 59.38
N LYS A 1144 -21.24 -33.60 59.86
CA LYS A 1144 -20.73 -33.88 61.23
C LYS A 1144 -19.19 -34.11 61.32
N LYS A 1145 -18.66 -34.06 62.55
CA LYS A 1145 -17.27 -34.35 63.02
C LYS A 1145 -17.11 -35.86 63.42
N PRO A 1146 -15.93 -36.44 63.84
CA PRO A 1146 -14.85 -35.82 64.65
C PRO A 1146 -13.36 -36.29 64.50
N SER A 1147 -12.47 -35.61 65.26
CA SER A 1147 -11.20 -36.11 65.91
C SER A 1147 -10.01 -36.63 65.07
N SER A 1148 -8.72 -36.46 65.45
CA SER A 1148 -8.05 -35.72 66.56
C SER A 1148 -6.50 -35.86 66.47
N SER A 1149 -5.61 -35.02 67.02
CA SER A 1149 -5.63 -33.56 67.34
C SER A 1149 -4.29 -33.12 67.98
N SER A 1150 -3.82 -31.89 67.69
CA SER A 1150 -2.86 -31.06 68.48
C SER A 1150 -1.38 -31.52 68.52
N SER A 1151 -0.38 -30.66 68.81
CA SER A 1151 -0.34 -29.32 69.44
C SER A 1151 0.65 -28.36 68.71
N SER A 1152 0.30 -27.12 68.32
CA SER A 1152 0.26 -25.82 69.07
C SER A 1152 1.61 -25.31 69.60
N SER A 1153 2.01 -24.03 69.59
CA SER A 1153 1.51 -22.76 68.99
C SER A 1153 2.48 -21.62 69.40
N LYS A 1154 2.82 -20.60 68.58
CA LYS A 1154 2.16 -19.26 68.47
C LYS A 1154 3.00 -18.32 67.55
N PRO A 1155 2.45 -17.18 67.07
CA PRO A 1155 3.12 -16.25 66.12
C PRO A 1155 3.72 -14.98 66.77
N ILE A 1156 4.53 -14.20 66.02
CA ILE A 1156 4.70 -12.74 66.19
C ILE A 1156 5.25 -12.04 64.92
N ARG A 1157 4.53 -10.97 64.52
CA ARG A 1157 4.83 -9.71 63.77
C ARG A 1157 5.97 -9.54 62.75
N GLU A 1158 5.67 -8.65 61.79
CA GLU A 1158 6.62 -7.89 60.96
C GLU A 1158 7.55 -6.98 61.79
N TRP A 1159 8.66 -6.51 61.19
CA TRP A 1159 9.05 -5.08 61.13
C TRP A 1159 10.08 -4.87 60.00
N TYR A 1160 10.19 -3.62 59.53
CA TYR A 1160 11.02 -3.16 58.41
C TYR A 1160 12.54 -3.21 58.69
N VAL A 1161 13.35 -3.46 57.65
CA VAL A 1161 14.04 -2.41 56.87
C VAL A 1161 13.85 -2.73 55.39
#